data_AF-A0ABD3N5H3-F1
#
_entry.id   AF-A0ABD3N5H3-F1
#
_cell.length_a   1.000
_cell.length_b   1.000
_cell.length_c   1.000
_cell.angle_alpha   90.00
_cell.angle_beta   90.00
_cell.angle_gamma   90.00
#
_symmetry.space_group_name_H-M   'P 1'
#
loop_
_entity.id
_entity.type
_entity.pdbx_description
1 polymer ?
#
loop_
_entity_poly.entity_id
_entity_poly.type
_entity_poly.pdbx_seq_one_letter_code
_entity_poly.pdbx_strand_id
1 'polypeptide(L)'
;MTASDNVSGSRVQTGGGKVISPLHAKLSEFVNTGKDKKVDNLRKKDREIPSSKGKEANDTNETKPKMDNNKLTTTVSSEQPESIENGPQLSKQNVSNPQQNESSNKSSKGPEPPAKSKTEAAIPPKKIDNQPNLENKTKVTSQSEPPKSKTESTIPSKTDESKNVVKTTQSDPLKSEAPLPPKKNESKPNLDSKNIVKTTQSDPPKSEVSVQPKKDESKKPNLDSKNDNSPIRNPLNNADIPHPVAHLNCDDHGGPKNKQIIDEMVFWSDIPSDAAYLSPMHPLNDPNTPDDTERYLTFEPDHGGWNNIRMAMETALVMSHAMGRTLVLPPEQRMYLIDKSHSNGQRSEFGFNDFFHLDAISIEHKGFKVITMEEFLTRVGMKGELQGIYPPANRTNWSGNSEGLWGYLRNVGYTPEWDPWDCALAIPASTDPQSVVELNTTLQSIMDGSYGKPKPTLEEFNGHPTPVNASLAERMREMLADRSHLCIYDKPLQETKLIHLKIEKDVRLLTHFYAFIFFANWRQDLWSKRFVRDHLRYVDDIMCAAARVIEAVREHAKKSGLHRNISRVYDIDGAYDGMHVRRGDFQYPPTQLPAEKLHELSPMLTKGATLYVATDERDKSFFDVFRKDYDLVFLDDFLHVIPDVNTNYYGMIDQLVSYKSRVFYGTWWSTLSGYVNRMRGYYITKHKLDGYKDGTMESYYFTPAERVMEMKTQYIPVRFPIYCRGIGPQQRRRNRRENTAWIFGICILILWILNISLHAKLSDYVNEEKDKNIDIDTMNNHKISASVSSQQPTNFPHPVAHLNCEDHGGPKNKQIIDEMVYWSDIPSDAAYLSPMHPLNDPNTPDDTERYLTFEPDHRGWNNDRMVMETALVMSHAMGRTLVLPHMLLKDRSDANERQNEFDFNDFFHLDAISIEHKGFKVITMEKFLTRVAMKGELQGMYPPANQTNWSGNATELWDYLRNVGYTPEWNQLDCALAIPASTDPQSVVELNSTLQSIMDGSYGKPKPTLEEFNGHPTPVNASLAERMREMLADRSHLCIYDKLLQETKLIHLKIEKDVRLLTHFYAFIFFADWRQDLWSKRFVRDHLRYVDDIMCAAARVIEAVRDHAKRSGLHRNISHEYDVEGAYDGMHVRRGDFLKQFPPTQKSAEKLYELSPMLTKGATLYVATDERNKTFFDVFRKDYDLVFLDDFLHLIPDVSTDVRETIPIC
;
A
#
# COMPACT_ATOMS: atom_id res chain seq x y z
N MET A 1 52.39 -23.71 -14.86
CA MET A 1 53.52 -24.13 -15.72
C MET A 1 52.95 -24.66 -17.04
N THR A 2 53.74 -24.64 -18.12
CA THR A 2 53.30 -24.91 -19.50
C THR A 2 54.09 -26.06 -20.15
N ALA A 3 53.38 -27.00 -20.77
CA ALA A 3 53.80 -27.95 -21.82
C ALA A 3 52.50 -28.73 -22.23
N SER A 4 52.30 -29.33 -23.40
CA SER A 4 53.08 -29.60 -24.64
C SER A 4 52.07 -30.05 -25.74
N ASP A 5 52.34 -30.20 -27.06
CA ASP A 5 53.52 -29.95 -27.90
C ASP A 5 53.23 -29.94 -29.44
N ASN A 6 54.02 -29.16 -30.18
CA ASN A 6 54.68 -29.42 -31.49
C ASN A 6 53.97 -29.73 -32.85
N VAL A 7 54.79 -29.53 -33.91
CA VAL A 7 54.76 -30.05 -35.31
C VAL A 7 53.89 -29.31 -36.36
N SER A 8 54.36 -28.83 -37.53
CA SER A 8 55.72 -28.47 -38.03
C SER A 8 55.71 -27.75 -39.40
N GLY A 9 56.71 -26.88 -39.67
CA GLY A 9 57.33 -26.63 -41.00
C GLY A 9 56.57 -25.80 -42.08
N SER A 10 57.24 -25.19 -43.08
CA SER A 10 58.68 -24.92 -43.31
C SER A 10 58.91 -23.88 -44.45
N ARG A 11 60.19 -23.48 -44.68
CA ARG A 11 60.75 -22.64 -45.79
C ARG A 11 60.50 -21.11 -45.75
N VAL A 12 61.44 -20.22 -46.12
CA VAL A 12 62.94 -20.24 -46.27
C VAL A 12 63.39 -18.75 -46.38
N GLN A 13 64.30 -18.23 -45.53
CA GLN A 13 65.78 -18.10 -45.70
C GLN A 13 66.27 -17.20 -46.86
N THR A 14 67.37 -16.42 -46.83
CA THR A 14 68.26 -15.80 -45.77
C THR A 14 69.28 -14.89 -46.49
N GLY A 15 69.94 -13.92 -45.83
CA GLY A 15 71.10 -13.24 -46.49
C GLY A 15 71.78 -12.03 -45.81
N GLY A 16 72.46 -12.23 -44.68
CA GLY A 16 73.65 -11.49 -44.17
C GLY A 16 73.90 -9.98 -44.44
N GLY A 17 73.91 -9.19 -43.35
CA GLY A 17 74.83 -8.05 -43.18
C GLY A 17 74.25 -6.62 -43.30
N LYS A 18 74.67 -5.75 -42.37
CA LYS A 18 74.37 -4.30 -42.21
C LYS A 18 72.95 -3.88 -41.76
N VAL A 19 72.93 -2.96 -40.76
CA VAL A 19 71.90 -1.99 -40.29
C VAL A 19 70.63 -2.42 -39.50
N ILE A 20 70.21 -1.53 -38.56
CA ILE A 20 68.84 -1.22 -38.01
C ILE A 20 68.30 -1.82 -36.66
N SER A 21 68.29 -0.97 -35.61
CA SER A 21 67.25 -0.58 -34.59
C SER A 21 66.72 -1.47 -33.40
N PRO A 22 66.11 -0.86 -32.32
CA PRO A 22 65.94 -1.48 -30.97
C PRO A 22 64.66 -1.10 -30.09
N LEU A 23 64.71 -1.41 -28.77
CA LEU A 23 64.11 -0.73 -27.56
C LEU A 23 62.59 -0.93 -27.15
N HIS A 24 62.11 -0.48 -25.96
CA HIS A 24 62.33 -0.96 -24.55
C HIS A 24 61.19 -0.51 -23.56
N ALA A 25 61.40 -0.42 -22.21
CA ALA A 25 60.32 -0.32 -21.18
C ALA A 25 60.74 0.22 -19.75
N LYS A 26 59.76 0.27 -18.78
CA LYS A 26 59.82 0.06 -17.29
C LYS A 26 59.97 1.21 -16.21
N LEU A 27 59.13 1.08 -15.14
CA LEU A 27 59.34 1.12 -13.64
C LEU A 27 59.52 2.39 -12.72
N SER A 28 58.74 2.38 -11.60
CA SER A 28 58.98 2.61 -10.13
C SER A 28 59.44 3.93 -9.43
N GLU A 29 58.69 4.26 -8.34
CA GLU A 29 59.05 4.73 -6.96
C GLU A 29 59.51 6.18 -6.55
N PHE A 30 59.11 6.54 -5.30
CA PHE A 30 59.58 7.48 -4.23
C PHE A 30 60.72 8.52 -4.50
N VAL A 31 60.80 9.71 -3.86
CA VAL A 31 59.83 10.59 -3.11
C VAL A 31 60.47 11.97 -2.80
N ASN A 32 59.66 13.04 -2.61
CA ASN A 32 60.02 14.37 -2.04
C ASN A 32 61.13 15.22 -2.76
N THR A 33 61.22 16.56 -2.65
CA THR A 33 60.42 17.61 -1.97
C THR A 33 60.60 18.94 -2.71
N GLY A 34 59.63 19.86 -2.68
CA GLY A 34 59.89 21.28 -3.02
C GLY A 34 58.70 22.08 -3.57
N LYS A 35 58.46 23.26 -2.99
CA LYS A 35 57.65 24.36 -3.58
C LYS A 35 58.54 25.13 -4.59
N ASP A 36 58.08 26.00 -5.49
CA ASP A 36 56.88 26.86 -5.43
C ASP A 36 56.41 27.36 -6.82
N LYS A 37 55.30 28.11 -6.83
CA LYS A 37 54.81 29.16 -7.78
C LYS A 37 55.76 29.62 -8.92
N LYS A 38 55.32 30.04 -10.13
CA LYS A 38 54.00 30.53 -10.64
C LYS A 38 54.10 30.83 -12.17
N VAL A 39 52.97 30.81 -12.91
CA VAL A 39 52.66 31.72 -14.08
C VAL A 39 53.55 31.50 -15.35
N ASP A 40 53.17 31.72 -16.62
CA ASP A 40 52.18 32.63 -17.25
C ASP A 40 51.44 32.06 -18.50
N ASN A 41 50.89 32.96 -19.33
CA ASN A 41 49.79 32.79 -20.29
C ASN A 41 50.14 32.73 -21.81
N LEU A 42 49.15 32.21 -22.57
CA LEU A 42 48.70 32.63 -23.92
C LEU A 42 49.56 32.40 -25.21
N ARG A 43 48.95 31.62 -26.13
CA ARG A 43 48.82 31.82 -27.61
C ARG A 43 50.07 31.96 -28.52
N LYS A 44 50.33 30.90 -29.30
CA LYS A 44 50.25 30.76 -30.79
C LYS A 44 50.59 29.29 -31.14
N LYS A 45 49.96 28.55 -32.07
CA LYS A 45 49.51 28.75 -33.46
C LYS A 45 50.63 28.51 -34.50
N ASP A 46 50.35 27.59 -35.46
CA ASP A 46 51.17 27.19 -36.62
C ASP A 46 52.45 26.37 -36.24
N ARG A 47 53.01 25.41 -37.01
CA ARG A 47 52.60 24.69 -38.26
C ARG A 47 53.48 23.42 -38.49
N GLU A 48 53.33 22.81 -39.68
CA GLU A 48 54.18 21.79 -40.37
C GLU A 48 53.84 20.29 -40.06
N ILE A 49 53.60 19.34 -41.00
CA ILE A 49 54.14 19.00 -42.36
C ILE A 49 55.50 18.26 -42.23
N PRO A 50 55.88 17.19 -42.99
CA PRO A 50 55.44 16.67 -44.32
C PRO A 50 55.08 15.14 -44.36
N SER A 51 54.92 14.40 -45.49
CA SER A 51 54.29 14.65 -46.82
C SER A 51 54.39 13.43 -47.79
N SER A 52 53.34 13.18 -48.62
CA SER A 52 53.43 12.67 -50.03
C SER A 52 54.02 11.26 -50.30
N LYS A 53 53.89 10.58 -51.45
CA LYS A 53 53.29 10.78 -52.82
C LYS A 53 52.47 9.49 -53.15
N GLY A 54 51.56 9.36 -54.12
CA GLY A 54 51.27 10.08 -55.39
C GLY A 54 51.32 9.06 -56.55
N LYS A 55 50.34 8.96 -57.45
CA LYS A 55 50.26 9.74 -58.71
C LYS A 55 48.96 9.40 -59.50
N GLU A 56 48.41 10.39 -60.21
CA GLU A 56 47.85 10.37 -61.62
C GLU A 56 46.72 9.35 -61.99
N ALA A 57 45.85 9.53 -63.00
CA ALA A 57 45.61 10.53 -64.07
C ALA A 57 44.21 10.25 -64.72
N ASN A 58 43.53 11.08 -65.54
CA ASN A 58 43.78 12.44 -66.06
C ASN A 58 42.52 13.13 -66.65
N ASP A 59 42.69 14.42 -66.99
CA ASP A 59 42.15 15.19 -68.16
C ASP A 59 40.71 15.77 -68.28
N THR A 60 40.70 17.11 -68.17
CA THR A 60 40.16 18.15 -69.11
C THR A 60 38.67 18.50 -69.28
N ASN A 61 38.44 19.81 -69.05
CA ASN A 61 37.74 20.82 -69.87
C ASN A 61 36.22 20.83 -70.16
N GLU A 62 35.62 21.91 -69.65
CA GLU A 62 34.87 22.94 -70.41
C GLU A 62 33.39 22.80 -70.82
N THR A 63 32.62 23.77 -70.29
CA THR A 63 31.53 24.54 -70.92
C THR A 63 30.10 23.98 -71.06
N LYS A 64 29.17 24.82 -70.57
CA LYS A 64 27.79 25.13 -71.02
C LYS A 64 27.28 24.44 -72.31
N PRO A 65 25.95 24.15 -72.44
CA PRO A 65 24.84 24.88 -71.80
C PRO A 65 23.64 23.98 -71.36
N LYS A 66 22.49 24.58 -70.96
CA LYS A 66 21.08 24.15 -71.24
C LYS A 66 20.64 22.70 -70.87
N MET A 67 19.36 22.31 -70.81
CA MET A 67 18.08 23.01 -70.74
C MET A 67 17.04 22.12 -70.02
N ASP A 68 16.01 22.78 -69.52
CA ASP A 68 14.59 22.49 -69.74
C ASP A 68 14.15 21.27 -70.61
N ASN A 69 13.02 20.70 -70.17
CA ASN A 69 11.83 20.33 -70.98
C ASN A 69 12.02 19.66 -72.36
N ASN A 70 11.48 18.44 -72.48
CA ASN A 70 10.24 18.18 -73.24
C ASN A 70 9.65 16.78 -72.86
N LYS A 71 8.34 16.56 -72.67
CA LYS A 71 7.18 16.71 -73.59
C LYS A 71 7.25 15.59 -74.66
N LEU A 72 6.23 14.76 -74.89
CA LEU A 72 4.87 15.12 -75.31
C LEU A 72 3.80 14.04 -74.96
N THR A 73 2.58 14.47 -74.58
CA THR A 73 1.23 13.87 -74.86
C THR A 73 0.93 12.41 -74.44
N THR A 74 -0.24 12.05 -73.88
CA THR A 74 -1.59 12.68 -73.75
C THR A 74 -2.36 12.03 -72.57
N THR A 75 -3.63 12.27 -72.17
CA THR A 75 -4.82 12.94 -72.76
C THR A 75 -5.84 13.36 -71.67
N VAL A 76 -6.61 14.44 -71.93
CA VAL A 76 -8.06 14.65 -71.59
C VAL A 76 -8.57 14.59 -70.12
N SER A 77 -8.97 15.79 -69.64
CA SER A 77 -10.15 16.17 -68.79
C SER A 77 -10.30 15.86 -67.28
N SER A 78 -10.70 16.92 -66.54
CA SER A 78 -11.61 17.02 -65.35
C SER A 78 -11.29 16.22 -64.06
N GLU A 79 -11.44 16.74 -62.82
CA GLU A 79 -11.88 18.07 -62.32
C GLU A 79 -11.32 18.38 -60.88
N GLN A 80 -11.81 19.44 -60.22
CA GLN A 80 -11.33 20.13 -58.98
C GLN A 80 -11.73 19.47 -57.61
N PRO A 81 -11.36 20.00 -56.40
CA PRO A 81 -10.20 20.83 -55.95
C PRO A 81 -9.63 20.56 -54.50
N GLU A 82 -8.52 21.25 -54.15
CA GLU A 82 -8.19 21.91 -52.83
C GLU A 82 -8.03 21.11 -51.49
N SER A 83 -7.51 21.62 -50.33
CA SER A 83 -6.46 22.63 -49.93
C SER A 83 -6.42 22.77 -48.35
N ILE A 84 -5.54 23.48 -47.56
CA ILE A 84 -4.19 24.09 -47.71
C ILE A 84 -3.53 24.48 -46.32
N GLU A 85 -2.19 24.42 -46.23
CA GLU A 85 -1.20 25.28 -45.47
C GLU A 85 -1.05 25.51 -43.91
N ASN A 86 0.25 25.60 -43.53
CA ASN A 86 1.02 26.63 -42.73
C ASN A 86 0.74 27.07 -41.26
N GLY A 87 1.84 27.52 -40.59
CA GLY A 87 1.83 28.65 -39.62
C GLY A 87 2.87 28.66 -38.47
N PRO A 88 3.82 29.63 -38.34
CA PRO A 88 4.88 29.58 -37.30
C PRO A 88 5.14 30.86 -36.43
N GLN A 89 5.72 30.62 -35.23
CA GLN A 89 6.78 31.35 -34.48
C GLN A 89 6.80 32.89 -34.15
N LEU A 90 7.46 33.18 -32.99
CA LEU A 90 8.64 34.07 -32.76
C LEU A 90 8.54 35.36 -31.91
N SER A 91 9.49 35.50 -30.95
CA SER A 91 10.43 36.65 -30.73
C SER A 91 10.62 37.18 -29.28
N LYS A 92 11.71 37.95 -29.06
CA LYS A 92 12.20 38.61 -27.81
C LYS A 92 13.01 39.87 -28.18
N GLN A 93 13.11 40.90 -27.32
CA GLN A 93 14.36 41.68 -27.10
C GLN A 93 14.34 42.58 -25.84
N ASN A 94 15.46 43.29 -25.58
CA ASN A 94 15.85 43.96 -24.31
C ASN A 94 16.24 45.45 -24.52
N VAL A 95 16.59 46.15 -23.42
CA VAL A 95 17.84 46.96 -23.18
C VAL A 95 17.61 48.37 -22.57
N SER A 96 18.21 48.67 -21.39
CA SER A 96 19.20 49.77 -21.17
C SER A 96 19.55 50.10 -19.68
N ASN A 97 20.81 49.81 -19.27
CA ASN A 97 21.81 50.64 -18.53
C ASN A 97 21.49 51.43 -17.20
N PRO A 98 22.50 51.84 -16.37
CA PRO A 98 23.44 50.98 -15.60
C PRO A 98 23.83 51.53 -14.17
N GLN A 99 24.58 50.74 -13.37
CA GLN A 99 25.71 51.13 -12.45
C GLN A 99 25.60 52.29 -11.41
N GLN A 100 26.26 52.31 -10.22
CA GLN A 100 27.04 51.32 -9.43
C GLN A 100 27.38 51.88 -8.01
N ASN A 101 28.04 51.04 -7.19
CA ASN A 101 29.05 51.33 -6.13
C ASN A 101 28.64 51.45 -4.66
N GLU A 102 29.64 51.16 -3.82
CA GLU A 102 29.57 50.79 -2.40
C GLU A 102 30.24 51.84 -1.50
N SER A 103 29.90 51.84 -0.20
CA SER A 103 30.84 51.52 0.90
C SER A 103 30.45 52.17 2.24
N SER A 104 30.99 51.61 3.33
CA SER A 104 30.53 51.78 4.72
C SER A 104 31.08 53.00 5.47
N ASN A 105 30.35 53.49 6.48
CA ASN A 105 30.94 53.56 7.83
C ASN A 105 29.98 53.60 9.03
N LYS A 106 30.57 53.38 10.20
CA LYS A 106 29.99 53.20 11.55
C LYS A 106 29.43 54.49 12.18
N SER A 107 28.58 54.38 13.22
CA SER A 107 28.96 54.74 14.62
C SER A 107 27.81 55.22 15.55
N SER A 108 27.31 54.31 16.40
CA SER A 108 26.99 54.46 17.85
C SER A 108 26.21 55.64 18.47
N LYS A 109 25.38 55.29 19.47
CA LYS A 109 24.87 56.08 20.64
C LYS A 109 23.79 57.15 20.38
N GLY A 110 22.80 57.18 21.27
CA GLY A 110 21.85 58.29 21.46
C GLY A 110 22.45 59.47 22.25
N PRO A 111 21.66 60.53 22.52
CA PRO A 111 20.63 60.42 23.56
C PRO A 111 19.29 61.15 23.29
N GLU A 112 18.37 61.02 24.26
CA GLU A 112 17.21 61.90 24.52
C GLU A 112 17.60 63.35 24.90
N PRO A 113 16.66 64.31 25.09
CA PRO A 113 15.30 64.46 24.53
C PRO A 113 15.14 65.85 23.80
N PRO A 114 13.93 66.28 23.43
CA PRO A 114 13.19 67.17 24.35
C PRO A 114 11.68 66.85 24.45
N ALA A 115 10.97 67.53 25.36
CA ALA A 115 9.56 67.28 25.65
C ALA A 115 8.70 68.56 25.71
N LYS A 116 7.37 68.38 25.64
CA LYS A 116 6.29 69.40 25.74
C LYS A 116 6.12 70.21 24.44
N SER A 117 4.96 70.80 24.12
CA SER A 117 3.86 71.27 25.00
C SER A 117 2.47 71.11 24.35
N LYS A 118 1.43 70.68 25.09
CA LYS A 118 0.35 71.50 25.72
C LYS A 118 -0.69 72.11 24.74
N THR A 119 -1.96 72.36 25.08
CA THR A 119 -2.89 72.02 26.20
C THR A 119 -4.32 72.19 25.66
N GLU A 120 -5.37 71.52 26.17
CA GLU A 120 -6.34 71.91 27.24
C GLU A 120 -7.53 70.91 27.13
N ALA A 121 -8.51 70.71 28.02
CA ALA A 121 -8.76 70.92 29.46
C ALA A 121 -10.13 70.24 29.80
N ALA A 122 -10.54 69.87 31.02
CA ALA A 122 -9.84 69.53 32.27
C ALA A 122 -10.84 68.94 33.31
N ILE A 123 -10.36 68.10 34.25
CA ILE A 123 -10.89 67.87 35.63
C ILE A 123 -12.31 67.21 35.80
N PRO A 124 -12.43 66.05 36.50
CA PRO A 124 -13.70 65.50 37.05
C PRO A 124 -13.98 66.11 38.46
N PRO A 125 -15.07 65.83 39.23
CA PRO A 125 -15.32 64.53 39.91
C PRO A 125 -16.81 64.27 40.32
N LYS A 126 -17.00 63.36 41.31
CA LYS A 126 -18.12 63.27 42.31
C LYS A 126 -19.41 62.52 41.91
N LYS A 127 -20.12 61.86 42.85
CA LYS A 127 -19.79 61.20 44.15
C LYS A 127 -21.10 60.66 44.78
N ILE A 128 -20.99 59.77 45.80
CA ILE A 128 -21.90 59.65 46.98
C ILE A 128 -23.33 59.09 46.70
N ASP A 129 -23.92 58.20 47.51
CA ASP A 129 -23.45 57.35 48.62
C ASP A 129 -24.54 56.31 49.00
N ASN A 130 -24.24 55.49 50.01
CA ASN A 130 -25.17 54.97 51.03
C ASN A 130 -26.21 53.88 50.65
N GLN A 131 -25.81 52.64 50.96
CA GLN A 131 -26.54 51.81 51.95
C GLN A 131 -27.07 52.66 53.13
N PRO A 132 -28.24 52.36 53.73
CA PRO A 132 -28.20 51.27 54.72
C PRO A 132 -29.49 50.46 54.96
N ASN A 133 -29.27 49.19 55.32
CA ASN A 133 -29.83 48.47 56.47
C ASN A 133 -31.36 48.33 56.71
N LEU A 134 -31.71 47.04 56.86
CA LEU A 134 -32.38 46.41 58.01
C LEU A 134 -33.92 46.31 58.08
N GLU A 135 -34.32 45.11 58.53
CA GLU A 135 -35.41 44.82 59.47
C GLU A 135 -36.89 44.87 58.94
N ASN A 136 -37.85 44.12 59.52
CA ASN A 136 -37.85 43.52 60.87
C ASN A 136 -38.77 42.30 61.12
N LYS A 137 -38.26 41.31 61.89
CA LYS A 137 -38.90 40.43 62.95
C LYS A 137 -40.29 39.80 62.62
N THR A 138 -40.94 38.90 63.39
CA THR A 138 -40.94 38.35 64.78
C THR A 138 -41.32 36.84 64.72
N LYS A 139 -41.17 35.92 65.70
CA LYS A 139 -40.70 35.82 67.12
C LYS A 139 -40.40 34.29 67.38
N VAL A 140 -39.55 33.82 68.32
CA VAL A 140 -39.72 33.63 69.80
C VAL A 140 -40.94 32.75 70.16
N THR A 141 -40.90 31.71 70.99
CA THR A 141 -40.05 31.30 72.17
C THR A 141 -39.20 30.02 71.96
N SER A 142 -38.24 29.58 72.81
CA SER A 142 -37.68 30.04 74.11
C SER A 142 -36.25 29.47 74.36
N GLN A 143 -35.56 29.95 75.41
CA GLN A 143 -34.30 29.39 75.98
C GLN A 143 -34.65 28.23 76.99
N SER A 144 -33.77 27.54 77.75
CA SER A 144 -32.37 27.75 78.21
C SER A 144 -31.74 26.45 78.80
N GLU A 145 -30.46 26.53 79.24
CA GLU A 145 -29.73 25.67 80.24
C GLU A 145 -28.94 24.40 79.83
N PRO A 146 -27.59 24.45 80.03
CA PRO A 146 -26.69 23.36 80.47
C PRO A 146 -26.11 23.71 81.89
N PRO A 147 -25.04 23.10 82.47
CA PRO A 147 -24.27 21.87 82.16
C PRO A 147 -24.13 20.91 83.39
N LYS A 148 -23.23 19.89 83.38
CA LYS A 148 -22.47 19.36 84.56
C LYS A 148 -21.55 18.16 84.25
N SER A 149 -20.30 18.20 84.74
CA SER A 149 -19.62 17.10 85.45
C SER A 149 -18.43 17.63 86.28
N LYS A 150 -17.94 16.83 87.24
CA LYS A 150 -16.87 17.09 88.25
C LYS A 150 -16.01 15.81 88.36
N THR A 151 -14.76 15.74 88.88
CA THR A 151 -13.82 16.71 89.52
C THR A 151 -12.37 16.17 89.42
N GLU A 152 -11.36 17.06 89.53
CA GLU A 152 -10.05 16.95 90.25
C GLU A 152 -9.28 15.61 90.40
N SER A 153 -7.93 15.53 90.35
CA SER A 153 -6.88 16.56 90.08
C SER A 153 -5.47 15.97 89.83
N THR A 154 -4.53 16.86 89.46
CA THR A 154 -3.06 16.87 89.76
C THR A 154 -2.03 15.97 89.01
N ILE A 155 -0.99 16.67 88.53
CA ILE A 155 0.44 16.29 88.34
C ILE A 155 0.83 15.50 87.05
N PRO A 156 2.04 15.72 86.45
CA PRO A 156 2.24 15.47 85.00
C PRO A 156 3.50 14.66 84.57
N SER A 157 3.51 14.29 83.26
CA SER A 157 4.68 14.16 82.36
C SER A 157 5.63 12.94 82.43
N LYS A 158 6.34 12.74 81.29
CA LYS A 158 7.68 12.11 81.04
C LYS A 158 7.83 10.67 80.48
N THR A 159 8.62 10.63 79.39
CA THR A 159 9.73 9.71 79.01
C THR A 159 9.58 8.19 78.95
N ASP A 160 9.92 7.65 77.76
CA ASP A 160 10.92 6.60 77.45
C ASP A 160 10.96 5.23 78.16
N GLU A 161 11.43 4.24 77.38
CA GLU A 161 12.17 3.01 77.79
C GLU A 161 11.64 2.18 78.99
N SER A 162 11.23 0.92 78.84
CA SER A 162 12.14 -0.15 78.37
C SER A 162 11.59 -1.60 78.49
N LYS A 163 12.13 -2.48 77.63
CA LYS A 163 12.63 -3.87 77.87
C LYS A 163 11.74 -4.96 78.52
N ASN A 164 11.56 -6.02 77.71
CA ASN A 164 11.85 -7.44 78.00
C ASN A 164 11.06 -8.22 79.09
N VAL A 165 10.53 -9.38 78.71
CA VAL A 165 11.01 -10.75 79.08
C VAL A 165 9.96 -11.77 78.54
N VAL A 166 10.19 -12.79 77.70
CA VAL A 166 11.29 -13.75 77.38
C VAL A 166 10.95 -15.18 77.86
N LYS A 167 11.34 -16.18 77.04
CA LYS A 167 11.20 -17.66 77.17
C LYS A 167 9.81 -18.23 76.82
N THR A 168 9.58 -19.29 76.03
CA THR A 168 10.32 -20.28 75.17
C THR A 168 9.97 -21.71 75.61
N THR A 169 9.57 -22.57 74.64
CA THR A 169 9.98 -23.97 74.36
C THR A 169 8.96 -24.53 73.33
N GLN A 170 9.31 -25.19 72.21
CA GLN A 170 9.98 -26.51 72.06
C GLN A 170 9.26 -27.63 72.84
N SER A 171 8.92 -28.81 72.29
CA SER A 171 9.14 -29.36 70.94
C SER A 171 8.22 -30.57 70.69
N ASP A 172 7.94 -30.92 69.42
CA ASP A 172 8.00 -32.23 68.73
C ASP A 172 8.04 -33.58 69.52
N PRO A 173 7.71 -34.77 68.91
CA PRO A 173 7.28 -35.06 67.51
C PRO A 173 6.18 -36.18 67.39
N LEU A 174 6.08 -36.79 66.18
CA LEU A 174 5.75 -38.21 65.86
C LEU A 174 4.32 -38.63 65.37
N LYS A 175 4.24 -38.78 64.03
CA LYS A 175 3.94 -40.01 63.25
C LYS A 175 2.59 -40.78 63.32
N SER A 176 2.09 -41.01 62.09
CA SER A 176 1.70 -42.29 61.44
C SER A 176 0.35 -42.99 61.67
N GLU A 177 -0.31 -43.23 60.52
CA GLU A 177 -1.01 -44.45 60.08
C GLU A 177 -2.47 -44.73 60.47
N ALA A 178 -3.15 -45.46 59.56
CA ALA A 178 -4.54 -45.89 59.62
C ALA A 178 -4.64 -47.38 60.04
N PRO A 179 -5.87 -47.93 60.22
CA PRO A 179 -6.26 -49.01 59.30
C PRO A 179 -7.77 -49.06 58.93
N LEU A 180 -8.13 -50.12 58.19
CA LEU A 180 -9.40 -50.36 57.45
C LEU A 180 -10.48 -51.17 58.26
N PRO A 181 -11.71 -51.39 57.72
CA PRO A 181 -12.92 -51.62 58.52
C PRO A 181 -13.47 -53.07 58.44
N PRO A 182 -14.76 -53.31 58.83
CA PRO A 182 -15.49 -54.50 58.40
C PRO A 182 -16.95 -54.29 57.92
N LYS A 183 -17.25 -54.85 56.72
CA LYS A 183 -18.48 -55.62 56.34
C LYS A 183 -19.84 -54.91 56.11
N LYS A 184 -20.79 -55.46 55.33
CA LYS A 184 -20.79 -56.30 54.08
C LYS A 184 -22.24 -56.46 53.54
N ASN A 185 -22.38 -57.07 52.35
CA ASN A 185 -23.57 -57.65 51.67
C ASN A 185 -24.46 -56.62 50.91
N GLU A 186 -24.52 -56.61 49.56
CA GLU A 186 -25.09 -57.56 48.55
C GLU A 186 -26.50 -57.08 48.11
N SER A 187 -26.91 -57.09 46.82
CA SER A 187 -26.47 -57.88 45.65
C SER A 187 -26.59 -57.16 44.27
N LYS A 188 -26.07 -57.82 43.21
CA LYS A 188 -26.26 -57.59 41.75
C LYS A 188 -27.25 -58.68 41.20
N PRO A 189 -27.72 -58.76 39.91
CA PRO A 189 -26.97 -58.46 38.67
C PRO A 189 -27.75 -58.05 37.36
N ASN A 190 -26.99 -57.95 36.25
CA ASN A 190 -27.27 -58.30 34.84
C ASN A 190 -28.29 -57.57 33.92
N LEU A 191 -27.71 -56.95 32.87
CA LEU A 191 -27.76 -57.32 31.44
C LEU A 191 -29.09 -57.58 30.67
N ASP A 192 -29.16 -56.87 29.54
CA ASP A 192 -29.48 -57.33 28.18
C ASP A 192 -30.89 -57.74 27.71
N SER A 193 -31.29 -57.02 26.64
CA SER A 193 -31.81 -57.54 25.36
C SER A 193 -33.26 -58.03 25.20
N LYS A 194 -33.91 -57.32 24.25
CA LYS A 194 -34.74 -57.85 23.14
C LYS A 194 -36.20 -58.30 23.39
N ASN A 195 -37.06 -57.58 22.67
CA ASN A 195 -38.07 -58.07 21.71
C ASN A 195 -39.55 -58.29 22.10
N ILE A 196 -40.39 -57.97 21.11
CA ILE A 196 -41.52 -58.75 20.55
C ILE A 196 -43.00 -58.34 20.86
N VAL A 197 -43.68 -57.91 19.77
CA VAL A 197 -45.08 -58.19 19.33
C VAL A 197 -46.29 -57.28 19.75
N LYS A 198 -46.77 -56.51 18.74
CA LYS A 198 -48.17 -56.32 18.19
C LYS A 198 -49.34 -55.89 19.12
N THR A 199 -50.48 -55.29 18.68
CA THR A 199 -51.10 -54.85 17.39
C THR A 199 -52.08 -53.68 17.72
N THR A 200 -52.95 -53.03 16.90
CA THR A 200 -53.52 -53.00 15.51
C THR A 200 -54.01 -51.53 15.30
N GLN A 201 -54.12 -50.86 14.14
CA GLN A 201 -54.56 -51.14 12.75
C GLN A 201 -56.09 -51.11 12.49
N SER A 202 -56.56 -50.08 11.76
CA SER A 202 -57.80 -50.06 10.95
C SER A 202 -57.84 -48.86 9.97
N ASP A 203 -58.19 -49.10 8.70
CA ASP A 203 -58.21 -48.21 7.50
C ASP A 203 -59.21 -48.80 6.47
N PRO A 204 -59.45 -48.23 5.25
CA PRO A 204 -59.71 -46.85 4.78
C PRO A 204 -61.07 -46.79 4.00
N PRO A 205 -61.36 -45.81 3.08
CA PRO A 205 -61.17 -46.06 1.63
C PRO A 205 -60.92 -44.80 0.73
N LYS A 206 -61.28 -44.85 -0.57
CA LYS A 206 -60.84 -44.07 -1.77
C LYS A 206 -62.05 -43.51 -2.58
N SER A 207 -62.01 -42.63 -3.60
CA SER A 207 -61.01 -41.72 -4.26
C SER A 207 -61.74 -40.74 -5.26
N GLU A 208 -61.05 -40.19 -6.29
CA GLU A 208 -61.57 -39.55 -7.54
C GLU A 208 -62.03 -38.06 -7.49
N VAL A 209 -62.07 -37.27 -8.59
CA VAL A 209 -61.09 -36.97 -9.69
C VAL A 209 -61.48 -35.61 -10.38
N SER A 210 -60.64 -35.05 -11.25
CA SER A 210 -60.64 -33.65 -11.75
C SER A 210 -61.56 -33.29 -12.94
N VAL A 211 -61.92 -31.98 -13.09
CA VAL A 211 -62.24 -31.24 -14.35
C VAL A 211 -61.94 -29.72 -14.19
N GLN A 212 -61.74 -28.98 -15.29
CA GLN A 212 -61.41 -27.53 -15.40
C GLN A 212 -62.64 -26.63 -15.86
N PRO A 213 -62.52 -25.57 -16.70
CA PRO A 213 -62.30 -24.16 -16.31
C PRO A 213 -63.25 -23.09 -16.95
N LYS A 214 -62.87 -21.80 -16.82
CA LYS A 214 -63.02 -20.66 -17.78
C LYS A 214 -64.24 -19.70 -17.75
N LYS A 215 -63.88 -18.41 -17.56
CA LYS A 215 -64.14 -17.21 -18.39
C LYS A 215 -65.42 -16.32 -18.30
N ASP A 216 -65.10 -15.02 -18.24
CA ASP A 216 -65.60 -13.86 -19.02
C ASP A 216 -66.74 -12.92 -18.55
N GLU A 217 -66.32 -11.64 -18.45
CA GLU A 217 -66.97 -10.36 -18.81
C GLU A 217 -68.35 -9.93 -18.28
N SER A 218 -68.34 -8.84 -17.51
CA SER A 218 -68.95 -7.56 -17.96
C SER A 218 -68.35 -6.37 -17.18
N LYS A 219 -68.48 -5.13 -17.69
CA LYS A 219 -67.70 -3.96 -17.25
C LYS A 219 -68.55 -2.83 -16.62
N LYS A 220 -68.14 -2.40 -15.41
CA LYS A 220 -68.32 -1.03 -14.85
C LYS A 220 -69.77 -0.58 -14.51
N PRO A 221 -69.98 0.48 -13.69
CA PRO A 221 -68.97 1.44 -13.18
C PRO A 221 -68.89 1.69 -11.65
N ASN A 222 -67.66 2.04 -11.27
CA ASN A 222 -67.25 3.06 -10.27
C ASN A 222 -67.07 2.76 -8.77
N LEU A 223 -66.14 3.55 -8.22
CA LEU A 223 -65.82 3.81 -6.80
C LEU A 223 -65.26 2.63 -6.00
N ASP A 224 -63.93 2.59 -5.90
CA ASP A 224 -63.20 1.94 -4.81
C ASP A 224 -61.89 2.73 -4.56
N SER A 225 -61.64 3.15 -3.33
CA SER A 225 -60.44 3.92 -2.94
C SER A 225 -59.78 3.22 -1.76
N LYS A 226 -58.66 2.53 -2.02
CA LYS A 226 -57.95 1.75 -1.00
C LYS A 226 -56.76 2.52 -0.45
N ASN A 227 -56.71 2.61 0.88
CA ASN A 227 -55.54 3.07 1.60
C ASN A 227 -54.49 1.95 1.60
N ASP A 228 -53.28 2.23 1.13
CA ASP A 228 -52.15 1.34 1.31
C ASP A 228 -51.59 1.50 2.74
N ASN A 229 -51.94 0.54 3.61
CA ASN A 229 -51.22 0.31 4.86
C ASN A 229 -50.05 -0.65 4.58
N SER A 230 -48.93 -0.14 4.08
CA SER A 230 -47.67 -0.88 4.11
C SER A 230 -47.15 -0.94 5.56
N PRO A 231 -46.71 -2.11 6.06
CA PRO A 231 -46.40 -2.28 7.47
C PRO A 231 -45.05 -1.64 7.86
N ILE A 232 -45.02 -1.10 9.09
CA ILE A 232 -43.80 -0.66 9.77
C ILE A 232 -42.81 -1.84 9.80
N ARG A 233 -41.63 -1.68 9.18
CA ARG A 233 -40.51 -2.61 9.38
C ARG A 233 -39.90 -2.35 10.75
N ASN A 234 -39.99 -3.34 11.65
CA ASN A 234 -39.19 -3.35 12.87
C ASN A 234 -37.68 -3.41 12.50
N PRO A 235 -36.80 -2.73 13.23
CA PRO A 235 -35.41 -3.17 13.32
C PRO A 235 -35.35 -4.54 14.00
N LEU A 236 -34.29 -5.32 13.73
CA LEU A 236 -34.09 -6.70 14.22
C LEU A 236 -35.09 -7.73 13.64
N ASN A 237 -34.84 -8.16 12.40
CA ASN A 237 -34.73 -9.60 12.05
C ASN A 237 -34.37 -9.82 10.58
N ASN A 238 -33.09 -9.63 10.26
CA ASN A 238 -32.38 -10.49 9.31
C ASN A 238 -30.89 -10.49 9.73
N ALA A 239 -30.22 -11.63 9.61
CA ALA A 239 -28.80 -11.75 9.95
C ALA A 239 -27.95 -11.48 8.69
N ASP A 240 -28.12 -10.27 8.13
CA ASP A 240 -27.42 -9.87 6.91
C ASP A 240 -25.93 -9.69 7.22
N ILE A 241 -25.09 -10.50 6.56
CA ILE A 241 -23.64 -10.29 6.55
C ILE A 241 -23.41 -8.93 5.91
N PRO A 242 -22.62 -8.01 6.51
CA PRO A 242 -22.32 -6.72 5.90
C PRO A 242 -21.80 -6.92 4.47
N HIS A 243 -22.48 -6.33 3.50
CA HIS A 243 -21.96 -6.28 2.14
C HIS A 243 -20.61 -5.54 2.16
N PRO A 244 -19.54 -6.09 1.58
CA PRO A 244 -18.23 -5.44 1.66
C PRO A 244 -18.29 -4.02 1.12
N VAL A 245 -17.78 -3.03 1.86
CA VAL A 245 -17.73 -1.62 1.48
C VAL A 245 -16.65 -1.38 0.41
N ALA A 246 -16.46 -2.34 -0.48
CA ALA A 246 -15.79 -2.23 -1.77
C ALA A 246 -16.72 -2.48 -2.97
N HIS A 247 -17.89 -3.09 -2.79
CA HIS A 247 -18.87 -3.31 -3.86
C HIS A 247 -19.96 -2.21 -3.88
N LEU A 248 -20.56 -2.00 -5.06
CA LEU A 248 -21.75 -1.18 -5.27
C LEU A 248 -22.88 -2.14 -5.66
N ASN A 249 -23.89 -2.32 -4.81
CA ASN A 249 -25.08 -3.08 -5.16
C ASN A 249 -26.15 -2.12 -5.72
N CYS A 250 -26.53 -2.32 -6.98
CA CYS A 250 -27.63 -1.58 -7.59
C CYS A 250 -28.87 -2.42 -7.91
N ASP A 251 -28.83 -3.74 -7.68
CA ASP A 251 -29.94 -4.64 -8.00
C ASP A 251 -31.14 -4.38 -7.06
N ASP A 252 -30.87 -4.19 -5.75
CA ASP A 252 -31.90 -3.86 -4.75
C ASP A 252 -32.20 -2.35 -4.63
N HIS A 253 -31.27 -1.49 -5.07
CA HIS A 253 -31.38 -0.02 -5.04
C HIS A 253 -31.94 0.57 -6.35
N GLY A 254 -32.53 -0.28 -7.20
CA GLY A 254 -33.24 0.11 -8.42
C GLY A 254 -32.38 0.80 -9.47
N GLY A 255 -31.07 0.51 -9.53
CA GLY A 255 -30.14 1.15 -10.47
C GLY A 255 -30.31 0.70 -11.93
N PRO A 256 -29.48 1.24 -12.84
CA PRO A 256 -29.55 0.90 -14.26
C PRO A 256 -29.14 -0.56 -14.49
N LYS A 257 -29.81 -1.26 -15.42
CA LYS A 257 -29.48 -2.66 -15.76
C LYS A 257 -28.14 -2.80 -16.49
N ASN A 258 -27.59 -1.70 -16.97
CA ASN A 258 -26.32 -1.68 -17.67
C ASN A 258 -25.15 -1.71 -16.67
N LYS A 259 -24.56 -2.91 -16.48
CA LYS A 259 -23.41 -3.10 -15.58
C LYS A 259 -22.23 -2.18 -15.89
N GLN A 260 -21.97 -1.84 -17.16
CA GLN A 260 -20.92 -0.89 -17.52
C GLN A 260 -21.12 0.50 -16.88
N ILE A 261 -22.37 0.92 -16.67
CA ILE A 261 -22.71 2.18 -16.01
C ILE A 261 -22.62 2.07 -14.48
N ILE A 262 -22.81 0.88 -13.90
CA ILE A 262 -22.57 0.62 -12.47
C ILE A 262 -21.06 0.56 -12.18
N ASP A 263 -20.34 -0.30 -12.90
CA ASP A 263 -18.91 -0.58 -12.72
C ASP A 263 -18.06 0.70 -12.86
N GLU A 264 -18.45 1.61 -13.75
CA GLU A 264 -17.74 2.87 -13.93
C GLU A 264 -17.98 3.87 -12.78
N MET A 265 -19.05 3.75 -11.97
CA MET A 265 -19.23 4.65 -10.81
C MET A 265 -18.12 4.44 -9.78
N VAL A 266 -17.59 3.21 -9.71
CA VAL A 266 -16.64 2.72 -8.73
C VAL A 266 -15.26 3.39 -8.92
N PHE A 267 -15.01 4.50 -8.21
CA PHE A 267 -13.71 5.18 -8.18
C PHE A 267 -12.77 4.71 -7.04
N TRP A 268 -13.26 3.83 -6.17
CA TRP A 268 -12.54 3.20 -5.05
C TRP A 268 -12.03 1.79 -5.39
N SER A 269 -11.17 1.25 -4.53
CA SER A 269 -10.70 -0.14 -4.56
C SER A 269 -10.94 -0.85 -3.24
N ASP A 270 -11.13 -2.18 -3.28
CA ASP A 270 -10.86 -3.02 -2.11
C ASP A 270 -9.34 -3.11 -1.89
N ILE A 271 -8.89 -2.96 -0.64
CA ILE A 271 -7.50 -3.15 -0.22
C ILE A 271 -7.50 -3.85 1.15
N PRO A 272 -7.56 -5.19 1.22
CA PRO A 272 -7.71 -5.92 2.48
C PRO A 272 -6.59 -5.66 3.51
N SER A 273 -5.38 -5.32 3.06
CA SER A 273 -4.27 -4.94 3.94
C SER A 273 -4.44 -3.57 4.60
N ASP A 274 -5.28 -2.68 4.04
CA ASP A 274 -5.59 -1.39 4.65
C ASP A 274 -6.61 -1.54 5.79
N ALA A 275 -7.54 -2.49 5.71
CA ALA A 275 -8.52 -2.76 6.77
C ALA A 275 -7.90 -3.26 8.09
N ALA A 276 -6.73 -3.90 8.01
CA ALA A 276 -5.95 -4.37 9.16
C ALA A 276 -5.11 -3.27 9.83
N TYR A 277 -5.00 -2.09 9.23
CA TYR A 277 -4.15 -1.00 9.72
C TYR A 277 -4.59 -0.48 11.08
N LEU A 278 -3.61 -0.01 11.86
CA LEU A 278 -3.81 0.59 13.16
C LEU A 278 -2.86 1.78 13.32
N SER A 279 -3.37 2.96 13.68
CA SER A 279 -2.53 4.15 13.86
C SER A 279 -1.46 3.92 14.96
N PRO A 280 -0.21 4.37 14.78
CA PRO A 280 0.78 4.41 15.87
C PRO A 280 0.38 5.26 17.09
N MET A 281 -0.71 6.04 17.01
CA MET A 281 -1.31 6.75 18.16
C MET A 281 -2.35 5.91 18.92
N HIS A 282 -2.75 4.75 18.40
CA HIS A 282 -3.83 3.94 18.97
C HIS A 282 -3.40 3.25 20.28
N PRO A 283 -4.26 3.18 21.31
CA PRO A 283 -3.96 2.56 22.61
C PRO A 283 -3.18 1.24 22.54
N LEU A 284 -3.67 0.27 21.76
CA LEU A 284 -3.03 -1.05 21.56
C LEU A 284 -1.61 -1.04 20.94
N ASN A 285 -1.12 0.11 20.47
CA ASN A 285 0.24 0.29 19.95
C ASN A 285 1.17 1.01 20.94
N ASP A 286 0.66 1.50 22.08
CA ASP A 286 1.44 2.12 23.15
C ASP A 286 1.49 1.19 24.38
N PRO A 287 2.64 0.54 24.68
CA PRO A 287 2.74 -0.40 25.80
C PRO A 287 2.62 0.26 27.19
N ASN A 288 2.49 1.59 27.25
CA ASN A 288 2.24 2.36 28.47
C ASN A 288 0.74 2.66 28.69
N THR A 289 -0.11 2.44 27.67
CA THR A 289 -1.55 2.64 27.73
C THR A 289 -2.24 1.28 27.95
N PRO A 290 -3.09 1.11 29.00
CA PRO A 290 -3.87 -0.12 29.19
C PRO A 290 -4.81 -0.42 28.00
N ASP A 291 -4.93 -1.70 27.62
CA ASP A 291 -5.67 -2.16 26.43
C ASP A 291 -7.15 -1.75 26.40
N ASP A 292 -7.76 -1.48 27.56
CA ASP A 292 -9.15 -1.05 27.73
C ASP A 292 -9.36 0.48 27.67
N THR A 293 -8.28 1.26 27.47
CA THR A 293 -8.30 2.73 27.49
C THR A 293 -8.93 3.35 26.24
N GLU A 294 -10.26 3.27 26.12
CA GLU A 294 -10.98 3.96 25.06
C GLU A 294 -10.96 5.48 25.25
N ARG A 295 -10.56 6.21 24.20
CA ARG A 295 -10.50 7.67 24.12
C ARG A 295 -11.39 8.15 22.97
N TYR A 296 -12.06 9.29 23.13
CA TYR A 296 -13.11 9.72 22.20
C TYR A 296 -12.76 11.02 21.44
N LEU A 297 -13.36 11.19 20.26
CA LEU A 297 -13.43 12.44 19.52
C LEU A 297 -14.90 12.76 19.20
N THR A 298 -15.38 13.94 19.63
CA THR A 298 -16.70 14.49 19.26
C THR A 298 -16.52 15.72 18.38
N PHE A 299 -17.50 16.04 17.53
CA PHE A 299 -17.47 17.25 16.70
C PHE A 299 -18.88 17.84 16.51
N GLU A 300 -18.93 19.14 16.23
CA GLU A 300 -20.15 19.85 15.84
C GLU A 300 -20.31 19.87 14.30
N PRO A 301 -21.52 19.66 13.74
CA PRO A 301 -21.76 19.83 12.30
C PRO A 301 -21.72 21.28 11.81
N ASP A 302 -21.08 21.50 10.65
CA ASP A 302 -20.92 22.82 10.03
C ASP A 302 -22.26 23.54 9.78
N HIS A 303 -22.29 24.85 10.00
CA HIS A 303 -23.51 25.65 9.81
C HIS A 303 -23.77 26.04 8.34
N GLY A 304 -22.88 25.69 7.40
CA GLY A 304 -23.04 25.87 5.97
C GLY A 304 -23.73 24.68 5.29
N GLY A 305 -23.83 24.73 3.96
CA GLY A 305 -24.49 23.68 3.18
C GLY A 305 -23.70 22.37 3.16
N TRP A 306 -24.37 21.27 2.75
CA TRP A 306 -23.86 19.89 2.78
C TRP A 306 -22.36 19.70 2.57
N ASN A 307 -21.77 20.28 1.53
CA ASN A 307 -20.37 20.06 1.20
C ASN A 307 -19.39 20.59 2.26
N ASN A 308 -19.80 21.55 3.08
CA ASN A 308 -19.03 22.04 4.22
C ASN A 308 -19.17 21.09 5.42
N ILE A 309 -20.40 20.63 5.69
CA ILE A 309 -20.72 19.62 6.71
C ILE A 309 -19.92 18.33 6.45
N ARG A 310 -19.93 17.87 5.19
CA ARG A 310 -19.12 16.74 4.70
C ARG A 310 -17.64 16.96 5.03
N MET A 311 -17.01 18.03 4.52
CA MET A 311 -15.57 18.29 4.73
C MET A 311 -15.14 18.32 6.20
N ALA A 312 -15.94 18.95 7.08
CA ALA A 312 -15.68 18.96 8.51
C ALA A 312 -15.72 17.54 9.11
N MET A 313 -16.71 16.73 8.71
CA MET A 313 -16.81 15.31 9.08
C MET A 313 -15.66 14.47 8.51
N GLU A 314 -15.27 14.61 7.23
CA GLU A 314 -14.10 13.91 6.65
C GLU A 314 -12.84 14.18 7.50
N THR A 315 -12.68 15.42 7.91
CA THR A 315 -11.53 15.89 8.70
C THR A 315 -11.58 15.32 10.12
N ALA A 316 -12.74 15.33 10.78
CA ALA A 316 -12.93 14.69 12.09
C ALA A 316 -12.73 13.17 12.05
N LEU A 317 -13.19 12.49 10.99
CA LEU A 317 -13.04 11.05 10.77
C LEU A 317 -11.59 10.64 10.53
N VAL A 318 -10.82 11.43 9.77
CA VAL A 318 -9.37 11.18 9.64
C VAL A 318 -8.64 11.51 10.93
N MET A 319 -9.03 12.57 11.66
CA MET A 319 -8.47 12.86 12.99
C MET A 319 -8.71 11.72 13.98
N SER A 320 -9.95 11.22 14.14
CA SER A 320 -10.25 10.15 15.10
C SER A 320 -9.43 8.91 14.79
N HIS A 321 -9.36 8.51 13.52
CA HIS A 321 -8.56 7.37 13.10
C HIS A 321 -7.05 7.60 13.31
N ALA A 322 -6.51 8.73 12.84
CA ALA A 322 -5.10 9.07 13.00
C ALA A 322 -4.68 9.18 14.48
N MET A 323 -5.57 9.63 15.36
CA MET A 323 -5.35 9.76 16.80
C MET A 323 -5.67 8.48 17.60
N GLY A 324 -6.21 7.44 16.95
CA GLY A 324 -6.60 6.18 17.60
C GLY A 324 -7.77 6.33 18.57
N ARG A 325 -8.74 7.19 18.24
CA ARG A 325 -9.90 7.56 19.05
C ARG A 325 -11.19 7.04 18.41
N THR A 326 -12.14 6.61 19.25
CA THR A 326 -13.51 6.32 18.81
C THR A 326 -14.20 7.63 18.42
N LEU A 327 -14.70 7.70 17.18
CA LEU A 327 -15.48 8.82 16.67
C LEU A 327 -16.90 8.77 17.23
N VAL A 328 -17.38 9.89 17.75
CA VAL A 328 -18.76 10.04 18.21
C VAL A 328 -19.52 10.87 17.18
N LEU A 329 -20.49 10.25 16.50
CA LEU A 329 -21.34 10.96 15.55
C LEU A 329 -22.32 11.87 16.28
N PRO A 330 -22.48 13.13 15.83
CA PRO A 330 -23.47 14.04 16.39
C PRO A 330 -24.91 13.55 16.12
N PRO A 331 -25.91 14.03 16.89
CA PRO A 331 -27.31 13.59 16.74
C PRO A 331 -27.90 13.90 15.36
N GLU A 332 -28.96 13.19 15.01
CA GLU A 332 -29.73 13.51 13.80
C GLU A 332 -30.36 14.90 13.92
N GLN A 333 -30.21 15.72 12.89
CA GLN A 333 -30.75 17.08 12.88
C GLN A 333 -31.01 17.56 11.44
N ARG A 334 -31.70 18.70 11.32
CA ARG A 334 -31.87 19.40 10.04
C ARG A 334 -30.54 20.01 9.63
N MET A 335 -30.15 19.82 8.38
CA MET A 335 -28.92 20.38 7.82
C MET A 335 -29.24 21.50 6.82
N TYR A 336 -28.42 22.55 6.76
CA TYR A 336 -28.69 23.71 5.92
C TYR A 336 -28.73 23.33 4.42
N LEU A 337 -29.81 23.75 3.74
CA LEU A 337 -30.20 23.37 2.37
C LEU A 337 -30.59 21.88 2.17
N ILE A 338 -30.68 21.09 3.24
CA ILE A 338 -31.15 19.68 3.25
C ILE A 338 -32.49 19.57 4.01
N ASP A 339 -33.38 20.55 3.82
CA ASP A 339 -34.76 20.52 4.34
C ASP A 339 -35.77 20.94 3.26
N LYS A 340 -35.81 20.19 2.17
CA LYS A 340 -36.80 20.36 1.09
C LYS A 340 -38.18 19.75 1.44
N SER A 341 -38.39 19.34 2.70
CA SER A 341 -39.52 18.51 3.15
C SER A 341 -40.90 19.16 2.99
N HIS A 342 -40.95 20.49 2.98
CA HIS A 342 -42.16 21.32 2.99
C HIS A 342 -43.16 21.08 1.85
N SER A 343 -42.79 20.39 0.76
CA SER A 343 -43.70 20.05 -0.34
C SER A 343 -44.38 18.68 -0.20
N ASN A 344 -43.63 17.64 0.17
CA ASN A 344 -44.01 16.24 -0.09
C ASN A 344 -43.94 15.31 1.15
N GLY A 345 -43.61 15.80 2.35
CA GLY A 345 -43.58 14.96 3.57
C GLY A 345 -42.40 13.97 3.63
N GLN A 346 -41.33 14.20 2.86
CA GLN A 346 -40.09 13.43 2.92
C GLN A 346 -39.26 13.75 4.18
N ARG A 347 -38.42 12.80 4.62
CA ARG A 347 -37.52 12.96 5.79
C ARG A 347 -36.64 14.23 5.66
N SER A 348 -36.60 15.02 6.75
CA SER A 348 -35.90 16.31 6.89
C SER A 348 -34.73 16.31 7.87
N GLU A 349 -34.65 15.31 8.74
CA GLU A 349 -33.67 15.18 9.82
C GLU A 349 -32.81 13.95 9.55
N PHE A 350 -31.49 14.14 9.56
CA PHE A 350 -30.53 13.15 9.07
C PHE A 350 -29.32 13.04 10.01
N GLY A 351 -28.76 11.84 10.11
CA GLY A 351 -27.41 11.59 10.63
C GLY A 351 -26.38 11.52 9.49
N PHE A 352 -25.14 11.14 9.81
CA PHE A 352 -24.13 10.91 8.77
C PHE A 352 -24.26 9.56 8.07
N ASN A 353 -24.88 8.56 8.73
CA ASN A 353 -25.09 7.22 8.18
C ASN A 353 -26.15 7.17 7.07
N ASP A 354 -27.00 8.20 6.96
CA ASP A 354 -27.92 8.39 5.82
C ASP A 354 -27.19 8.75 4.52
N PHE A 355 -25.91 9.11 4.60
CA PHE A 355 -25.09 9.54 3.46
C PHE A 355 -23.84 8.69 3.24
N PHE A 356 -23.26 8.09 4.28
CA PHE A 356 -22.01 7.31 4.23
C PHE A 356 -22.13 6.02 5.06
N HIS A 357 -21.47 4.93 4.65
CA HIS A 357 -21.56 3.61 5.31
C HIS A 357 -20.79 3.48 6.65
N LEU A 358 -20.72 4.52 7.49
CA LEU A 358 -19.72 4.63 8.58
C LEU A 358 -19.73 3.45 9.57
N ASP A 359 -20.91 2.91 9.90
CA ASP A 359 -21.04 1.74 10.78
C ASP A 359 -20.39 0.49 10.17
N ALA A 360 -20.55 0.26 8.86
CA ALA A 360 -19.91 -0.84 8.16
C ALA A 360 -18.39 -0.64 8.04
N ILE A 361 -17.92 0.60 7.82
CA ILE A 361 -16.49 0.94 7.88
C ILE A 361 -15.92 0.57 9.28
N SER A 362 -16.67 0.82 10.35
CA SER A 362 -16.29 0.48 11.73
C SER A 362 -16.38 -1.02 12.07
N ILE A 363 -16.95 -1.85 11.19
CA ILE A 363 -16.93 -3.32 11.30
C ILE A 363 -15.73 -3.88 10.51
N GLU A 364 -15.43 -3.31 9.34
CA GLU A 364 -14.33 -3.75 8.47
C GLU A 364 -12.95 -3.29 8.96
N HIS A 365 -12.82 -2.05 9.42
CA HIS A 365 -11.52 -1.44 9.74
C HIS A 365 -11.17 -1.57 11.21
N LYS A 366 -10.17 -2.40 11.53
CA LYS A 366 -9.72 -2.63 12.90
C LYS A 366 -9.29 -1.34 13.63
N GLY A 367 -8.76 -0.36 12.89
CA GLY A 367 -8.32 0.93 13.42
C GLY A 367 -9.42 2.00 13.55
N PHE A 368 -10.60 1.81 12.96
CA PHE A 368 -11.69 2.78 13.00
C PHE A 368 -12.83 2.30 13.90
N LYS A 369 -13.26 3.17 14.81
CA LYS A 369 -14.43 2.94 15.68
C LYS A 369 -15.37 4.12 15.61
N VAL A 370 -16.66 3.86 15.44
CA VAL A 370 -17.72 4.87 15.45
C VAL A 370 -18.84 4.49 16.42
N ILE A 371 -19.39 5.46 17.14
CA ILE A 371 -20.58 5.32 17.99
C ILE A 371 -21.50 6.53 17.86
N THR A 372 -22.77 6.40 18.26
CA THR A 372 -23.71 7.53 18.28
C THR A 372 -23.52 8.44 19.49
N MET A 373 -23.94 9.70 19.41
CA MET A 373 -23.97 10.62 20.56
C MET A 373 -24.80 10.07 21.72
N GLU A 374 -25.95 9.45 21.46
CA GLU A 374 -26.79 8.87 22.52
C GLU A 374 -26.08 7.71 23.23
N GLU A 375 -25.42 6.84 22.47
CA GLU A 375 -24.63 5.75 23.04
C GLU A 375 -23.44 6.28 23.86
N PHE A 376 -22.70 7.26 23.34
CA PHE A 376 -21.59 7.92 24.05
C PHE A 376 -22.05 8.57 25.36
N LEU A 377 -23.12 9.35 25.33
CA LEU A 377 -23.68 9.98 26.52
C LEU A 377 -24.20 8.95 27.52
N THR A 378 -24.77 7.83 27.06
CA THR A 378 -25.19 6.72 27.93
C THR A 378 -24.00 5.97 28.55
N ARG A 379 -22.99 5.67 27.75
CA ARG A 379 -21.80 4.88 28.14
C ARG A 379 -20.81 5.66 29.00
N VAL A 380 -20.74 6.99 28.88
CA VAL A 380 -19.64 7.81 29.44
C VAL A 380 -20.20 9.00 30.23
N GLY A 381 -21.04 9.84 29.60
CA GLY A 381 -21.57 11.07 30.21
C GLY A 381 -22.47 10.82 31.43
N MET A 382 -23.43 9.89 31.31
CA MET A 382 -24.39 9.54 32.36
C MET A 382 -23.76 8.81 33.56
N LYS A 383 -22.53 8.32 33.43
CA LYS A 383 -21.75 7.79 34.55
C LYS A 383 -20.93 8.86 35.29
N GLY A 384 -20.80 10.06 34.72
CA GLY A 384 -19.91 11.10 35.23
C GLY A 384 -18.43 10.88 34.91
N GLU A 385 -18.07 9.99 33.97
CA GLU A 385 -16.68 9.78 33.54
C GLU A 385 -16.04 11.05 32.95
N LEU A 386 -16.87 12.02 32.52
CA LEU A 386 -16.46 13.33 32.03
C LEU A 386 -16.46 14.37 33.17
N GLN A 387 -15.38 14.39 33.95
CA GLN A 387 -15.15 15.35 35.06
C GLN A 387 -16.22 15.34 36.18
N GLY A 388 -17.05 14.31 36.29
CA GLY A 388 -18.17 14.25 37.24
C GLY A 388 -19.39 15.11 36.84
N ILE A 389 -19.43 15.64 35.61
CA ILE A 389 -20.50 16.52 35.13
C ILE A 389 -21.43 15.74 34.21
N TYR A 390 -22.74 15.79 34.50
CA TYR A 390 -23.77 15.07 33.75
C TYR A 390 -24.35 15.88 32.58
N PRO A 391 -24.87 15.23 31.52
CA PRO A 391 -25.54 15.90 30.41
C PRO A 391 -26.73 16.77 30.87
N PRO A 392 -27.04 17.89 30.19
CA PRO A 392 -28.15 18.76 30.56
C PRO A 392 -29.48 18.00 30.67
N ALA A 393 -30.21 18.23 31.75
CA ALA A 393 -31.44 17.51 32.10
C ALA A 393 -31.33 15.96 32.12
N ASN A 394 -30.10 15.41 32.26
CA ASN A 394 -29.80 13.98 32.14
C ASN A 394 -30.24 13.36 30.80
N ARG A 395 -30.27 14.17 29.73
CA ARG A 395 -30.73 13.77 28.38
C ARG A 395 -29.60 13.08 27.59
N THR A 396 -29.90 11.91 27.00
CA THR A 396 -29.00 11.15 26.12
C THR A 396 -29.39 11.27 24.65
N ASN A 397 -30.68 11.13 24.31
CA ASN A 397 -31.19 11.36 22.96
C ASN A 397 -31.28 12.86 22.66
N TRP A 398 -30.44 13.36 21.76
CA TRP A 398 -30.40 14.78 21.36
C TRP A 398 -30.92 15.06 19.94
N SER A 399 -31.52 14.05 19.27
CA SER A 399 -32.02 14.21 17.90
C SER A 399 -33.10 15.30 17.78
N GLY A 400 -33.16 15.95 16.62
CA GLY A 400 -34.09 17.05 16.30
C GLY A 400 -33.80 18.39 17.00
N ASN A 401 -33.21 18.38 18.20
CA ASN A 401 -32.79 19.60 18.91
C ASN A 401 -31.54 19.37 19.80
N SER A 402 -30.40 19.92 19.35
CA SER A 402 -29.07 19.89 19.99
C SER A 402 -28.81 21.07 20.97
N GLU A 403 -29.81 21.90 21.29
CA GLU A 403 -29.66 23.10 22.13
C GLU A 403 -29.13 22.78 23.55
N GLY A 404 -27.92 23.21 23.86
CA GLY A 404 -27.25 22.96 25.14
C GLY A 404 -26.31 21.75 25.15
N LEU A 405 -26.44 20.80 24.23
CA LEU A 405 -25.49 19.68 24.06
C LEU A 405 -24.07 20.20 23.81
N TRP A 406 -23.94 21.15 22.87
CA TRP A 406 -22.65 21.74 22.50
C TRP A 406 -22.02 22.51 23.66
N GLY A 407 -22.82 23.24 24.44
CA GLY A 407 -22.33 23.92 25.66
C GLY A 407 -21.81 22.93 26.72
N TYR A 408 -22.44 21.76 26.86
CA TYR A 408 -21.94 20.69 27.71
C TYR A 408 -20.64 20.07 27.18
N LEU A 409 -20.57 19.69 25.91
CA LEU A 409 -19.37 19.07 25.32
C LEU A 409 -18.15 20.01 25.29
N ARG A 410 -18.36 21.31 25.02
CA ARG A 410 -17.32 22.37 25.14
C ARG A 410 -16.80 22.56 26.58
N ASN A 411 -17.60 22.21 27.59
CA ASN A 411 -17.24 22.33 29.00
C ASN A 411 -16.55 21.07 29.55
N VAL A 412 -16.95 19.87 29.11
CA VAL A 412 -16.42 18.60 29.65
C VAL A 412 -15.30 17.96 28.83
N GLY A 413 -15.19 18.30 27.54
CA GLY A 413 -14.12 17.84 26.65
C GLY A 413 -13.01 18.87 26.46
N TYR A 414 -11.83 18.43 26.04
CA TYR A 414 -10.77 19.34 25.62
C TYR A 414 -11.10 19.93 24.24
N THR A 415 -11.27 21.24 24.14
CA THR A 415 -11.50 21.95 22.87
C THR A 415 -10.21 22.56 22.33
N PRO A 416 -9.55 21.97 21.32
CA PRO A 416 -8.33 22.54 20.76
C PRO A 416 -8.64 23.79 19.94
N GLU A 417 -7.76 24.80 20.02
CA GLU A 417 -7.86 26.04 19.23
C GLU A 417 -7.04 25.95 17.94
N TRP A 418 -7.23 24.86 17.18
CA TRP A 418 -6.52 24.65 15.92
C TRP A 418 -7.22 25.38 14.77
N ASP A 419 -6.64 26.49 14.30
CA ASP A 419 -7.06 27.17 13.08
C ASP A 419 -6.37 26.54 11.84
N PRO A 420 -7.12 25.95 10.88
CA PRO A 420 -6.55 25.46 9.63
C PRO A 420 -5.88 26.52 8.73
N TRP A 421 -6.11 27.82 8.98
CA TRP A 421 -5.42 28.91 8.28
C TRP A 421 -4.04 29.19 8.86
N ASP A 422 -3.88 29.24 10.18
CA ASP A 422 -2.59 29.51 10.83
C ASP A 422 -1.67 28.28 10.88
N CYS A 423 -2.20 27.10 11.18
CA CYS A 423 -1.40 25.89 11.43
C CYS A 423 -1.73 24.69 10.51
N ALA A 424 -0.80 23.73 10.49
CA ALA A 424 -1.09 22.36 10.09
C ALA A 424 -1.11 21.45 11.32
N LEU A 425 -2.12 20.58 11.44
CA LEU A 425 -2.23 19.58 12.51
C LEU A 425 -1.19 18.47 12.28
N ALA A 426 -0.15 18.41 13.12
CA ALA A 426 0.92 17.43 13.01
C ALA A 426 0.64 16.19 13.87
N ILE A 427 0.52 15.03 13.22
CA ILE A 427 0.45 13.71 13.85
C ILE A 427 1.88 13.14 13.95
N PRO A 428 2.39 12.84 15.18
CA PRO A 428 3.71 12.25 15.38
C PRO A 428 3.89 10.85 14.76
N ALA A 429 5.13 10.38 14.68
CA ALA A 429 5.45 9.06 14.14
C ALA A 429 5.08 7.92 15.11
N SER A 430 5.23 8.17 16.42
CA SER A 430 4.87 7.29 17.55
C SER A 430 4.46 8.13 18.77
N THR A 431 3.98 7.50 19.84
CA THR A 431 3.68 8.14 21.15
C THR A 431 4.93 8.55 21.94
N ASP A 432 6.13 8.26 21.44
CA ASP A 432 7.39 8.70 22.06
C ASP A 432 7.49 10.24 22.04
N PRO A 433 7.73 10.91 23.20
CA PRO A 433 8.00 12.35 23.25
C PRO A 433 9.08 12.82 22.26
N GLN A 434 10.05 11.97 21.90
CA GLN A 434 11.07 12.29 20.91
C GLN A 434 10.49 12.53 19.51
N SER A 435 9.36 11.91 19.14
CA SER A 435 8.64 12.21 17.89
C SER A 435 8.08 13.64 17.85
N VAL A 436 7.74 14.21 19.01
CA VAL A 436 7.32 15.61 19.14
C VAL A 436 8.55 16.55 19.09
N VAL A 437 9.70 16.12 19.63
CA VAL A 437 10.97 16.86 19.51
C VAL A 437 11.45 16.91 18.06
N GLU A 438 11.32 15.82 17.30
CA GLU A 438 11.66 15.76 15.87
C GLU A 438 10.82 16.76 15.05
N LEU A 439 9.49 16.78 15.26
CA LEU A 439 8.59 17.73 14.59
C LEU A 439 8.97 19.19 14.89
N ASN A 440 9.24 19.52 16.15
CA ASN A 440 9.62 20.89 16.54
C ASN A 440 10.99 21.30 15.97
N THR A 441 11.99 20.42 16.03
CA THR A 441 13.33 20.67 15.46
C THR A 441 13.27 20.83 13.94
N THR A 442 12.39 20.08 13.27
CA THR A 442 12.17 20.19 11.83
C THR A 442 11.46 21.50 11.46
N LEU A 443 10.45 21.91 12.23
CA LEU A 443 9.81 23.21 12.06
C LEU A 443 10.81 24.37 12.24
N GLN A 444 11.63 24.32 13.29
CA GLN A 444 12.64 25.34 13.58
C GLN A 444 13.64 25.48 12.42
N SER A 445 14.20 24.37 11.94
CA SER A 445 15.18 24.39 10.83
C SER A 445 14.59 24.85 9.48
N ILE A 446 13.29 24.60 9.23
CA ILE A 446 12.59 25.17 8.08
C ILE A 446 12.37 26.68 8.23
N MET A 447 12.15 27.18 9.45
CA MET A 447 11.82 28.58 9.70
C MET A 447 13.04 29.49 9.89
N ASP A 448 14.16 28.98 10.42
CA ASP A 448 15.43 29.72 10.52
C ASP A 448 16.24 29.70 9.20
N GLY A 449 15.93 28.77 8.29
CA GLY A 449 16.58 28.64 6.98
C GLY A 449 17.80 27.72 6.96
N SER A 450 18.06 26.97 8.01
CA SER A 450 19.04 25.87 8.00
C SER A 450 18.58 24.68 7.15
N TYR A 451 17.27 24.50 6.97
CA TYR A 451 16.67 23.53 6.04
C TYR A 451 15.92 24.22 4.87
N GLY A 452 16.70 24.65 3.87
CA GLY A 452 16.19 25.30 2.65
C GLY A 452 15.85 26.78 2.85
N LYS A 453 15.00 27.36 2.00
CA LYS A 453 14.60 28.77 2.15
C LYS A 453 13.73 28.95 3.39
N PRO A 454 14.03 29.90 4.31
CA PRO A 454 13.14 30.19 5.42
C PRO A 454 11.78 30.68 4.90
N LYS A 455 10.69 30.20 5.51
CA LYS A 455 9.29 30.44 5.08
C LYS A 455 9.04 29.97 3.63
N PRO A 456 8.81 28.66 3.39
CA PRO A 456 8.52 28.14 2.05
C PRO A 456 7.32 28.86 1.42
N THR A 457 7.45 29.21 0.14
CA THR A 457 6.36 29.83 -0.64
C THR A 457 5.72 28.83 -1.58
N LEU A 458 4.42 29.00 -1.86
CA LEU A 458 3.67 28.07 -2.72
C LEU A 458 4.23 27.96 -4.15
N GLU A 459 4.89 29.02 -4.62
CA GLU A 459 5.54 29.08 -5.93
C GLU A 459 6.79 28.19 -6.03
N GLU A 460 7.34 27.67 -4.91
CA GLU A 460 8.40 26.65 -4.92
C GLU A 460 7.90 25.27 -5.41
N PHE A 461 6.59 25.00 -5.28
CA PHE A 461 5.98 23.69 -5.54
C PHE A 461 4.99 23.70 -6.72
N ASN A 462 4.61 24.86 -7.26
CA ASN A 462 3.85 24.97 -8.51
C ASN A 462 4.59 24.19 -9.64
N GLY A 463 3.94 23.20 -10.24
CA GLY A 463 4.48 22.27 -11.24
C GLY A 463 5.47 21.23 -10.71
N HIS A 464 5.67 21.16 -9.39
CA HIS A 464 6.79 20.45 -8.77
C HIS A 464 6.37 19.79 -7.43
N PRO A 465 5.49 18.77 -7.44
CA PRO A 465 5.04 18.08 -6.23
C PRO A 465 6.21 17.47 -5.45
N THR A 466 6.13 17.50 -4.11
CA THR A 466 7.06 16.76 -3.26
C THR A 466 6.77 15.25 -3.35
N PRO A 467 7.77 14.39 -3.56
CA PRO A 467 7.57 12.94 -3.52
C PRO A 467 6.99 12.50 -2.17
N VAL A 468 5.99 11.63 -2.17
CA VAL A 468 5.29 11.27 -0.91
C VAL A 468 6.21 10.54 0.08
N ASN A 469 7.26 9.89 -0.40
CA ASN A 469 8.31 9.27 0.44
C ASN A 469 9.54 10.16 0.68
N ALA A 470 9.47 11.47 0.41
CA ALA A 470 10.52 12.43 0.73
C ALA A 470 10.68 12.64 2.25
N SER A 471 11.73 13.36 2.64
CA SER A 471 12.05 13.58 4.06
C SER A 471 10.90 14.25 4.82
N LEU A 472 10.90 14.11 6.15
CA LEU A 472 9.98 14.83 7.04
C LEU A 472 9.98 16.32 6.73
N ALA A 473 11.17 16.90 6.55
CA ALA A 473 11.37 18.31 6.30
C ALA A 473 10.85 18.76 4.91
N GLU A 474 11.15 18.05 3.82
CA GLU A 474 10.64 18.40 2.48
C GLU A 474 9.10 18.39 2.42
N ARG A 475 8.46 17.36 2.98
CA ARG A 475 6.99 17.28 3.01
C ARG A 475 6.39 18.34 3.93
N MET A 476 7.05 18.64 5.04
CA MET A 476 6.65 19.72 5.94
C MET A 476 6.77 21.09 5.24
N ARG A 477 7.78 21.31 4.37
CA ARG A 477 7.91 22.56 3.59
C ARG A 477 6.74 22.79 2.63
N GLU A 478 6.24 21.77 1.94
CA GLU A 478 5.07 21.93 1.08
C GLU A 478 3.80 22.19 1.90
N MET A 479 3.62 21.46 3.01
CA MET A 479 2.45 21.62 3.89
C MET A 479 2.41 22.95 4.65
N LEU A 480 3.58 23.50 4.97
CA LEU A 480 3.77 24.81 5.58
C LEU A 480 3.98 25.94 4.56
N ALA A 481 3.76 25.70 3.27
CA ALA A 481 3.89 26.76 2.28
C ALA A 481 2.89 27.89 2.58
N ASP A 482 3.43 29.09 2.82
CA ASP A 482 2.79 30.30 3.36
C ASP A 482 2.23 30.21 4.81
N ARG A 483 2.40 29.10 5.54
CA ARG A 483 2.10 28.98 7.00
C ARG A 483 3.37 29.11 7.86
N SER A 484 3.21 29.34 9.17
CA SER A 484 4.33 29.39 10.12
C SER A 484 4.28 28.40 11.28
N HIS A 485 3.16 27.72 11.54
CA HIS A 485 2.95 26.97 12.78
C HIS A 485 2.49 25.51 12.56
N LEU A 486 2.79 24.65 13.54
CA LEU A 486 2.23 23.30 13.66
C LEU A 486 1.34 23.22 14.90
N CYS A 487 0.14 22.70 14.72
CA CYS A 487 -0.72 22.26 15.82
C CYS A 487 -0.38 20.79 16.12
N ILE A 488 0.52 20.52 17.06
CA ILE A 488 1.03 19.16 17.28
C ILE A 488 0.09 18.35 18.18
N TYR A 489 -0.21 17.10 17.80
CA TYR A 489 -0.91 16.14 18.67
C TYR A 489 0.06 15.58 19.73
N ASP A 490 0.29 16.38 20.78
CA ASP A 490 1.26 16.14 21.84
C ASP A 490 0.75 15.19 22.95
N LYS A 491 1.55 14.97 24.00
CA LYS A 491 1.23 14.00 25.06
C LYS A 491 -0.05 14.34 25.86
N PRO A 492 -0.27 15.57 26.35
CA PRO A 492 -1.57 15.97 26.92
C PRO A 492 -2.77 15.71 25.99
N LEU A 493 -2.63 15.97 24.69
CA LEU A 493 -3.65 15.67 23.67
C LEU A 493 -3.82 14.17 23.41
N GLN A 494 -2.76 13.37 23.53
CA GLN A 494 -2.82 11.91 23.44
C GLN A 494 -3.55 11.31 24.66
N GLU A 495 -3.28 11.79 25.87
CA GLU A 495 -3.79 11.26 27.13
C GLU A 495 -5.26 11.63 27.41
N THR A 496 -5.76 12.78 26.94
CA THR A 496 -7.11 13.24 27.30
C THR A 496 -8.24 12.30 26.85
N LYS A 497 -9.20 12.02 27.74
CA LYS A 497 -10.32 11.08 27.53
C LYS A 497 -11.26 11.51 26.39
N LEU A 498 -11.46 12.82 26.22
CA LEU A 498 -12.37 13.41 25.23
C LEU A 498 -11.75 14.65 24.59
N ILE A 499 -11.67 14.66 23.26
CA ILE A 499 -11.48 15.87 22.46
C ILE A 499 -12.82 16.28 21.86
N HIS A 500 -13.12 17.59 21.85
CA HIS A 500 -14.32 18.15 21.27
C HIS A 500 -14.00 19.25 20.24
N LEU A 501 -14.34 18.99 18.99
CA LEU A 501 -14.13 19.92 17.86
C LEU A 501 -15.33 20.87 17.77
N LYS A 502 -15.22 22.00 18.47
CA LYS A 502 -16.20 23.10 18.49
C LYS A 502 -16.23 23.86 17.15
N ILE A 503 -17.38 24.41 16.77
CA ILE A 503 -17.48 25.42 15.71
C ILE A 503 -17.56 26.81 16.35
N GLU A 504 -16.47 27.55 16.16
CA GLU A 504 -16.37 28.99 16.41
C GLU A 504 -15.60 29.62 15.23
N LYS A 505 -15.60 30.95 15.17
CA LYS A 505 -15.24 31.73 13.99
C LYS A 505 -13.90 31.35 13.34
N ASP A 506 -12.89 31.08 14.17
CA ASP A 506 -11.50 30.94 13.75
C ASP A 506 -10.93 29.51 13.97
N VAL A 507 -11.75 28.54 14.43
CA VAL A 507 -11.36 27.10 14.62
C VAL A 507 -12.19 26.13 13.75
N ARG A 508 -13.00 26.69 12.85
CA ARG A 508 -13.93 25.96 11.98
C ARG A 508 -13.16 25.12 10.96
N LEU A 509 -13.40 23.81 10.93
CA LEU A 509 -12.78 22.85 10.00
C LEU A 509 -13.31 22.93 8.54
N LEU A 510 -13.39 24.14 7.99
CA LEU A 510 -13.77 24.41 6.59
C LEU A 510 -12.58 24.19 5.65
N THR A 511 -12.05 22.97 5.65
CA THR A 511 -10.83 22.59 4.92
C THR A 511 -10.93 21.16 4.39
N HIS A 512 -9.97 20.73 3.58
CA HIS A 512 -9.80 19.31 3.25
C HIS A 512 -8.82 18.67 4.23
N PHE A 513 -9.06 17.43 4.66
CA PHE A 513 -8.19 16.76 5.63
C PHE A 513 -6.71 16.75 5.20
N TYR A 514 -6.41 16.47 3.94
CA TYR A 514 -5.05 16.48 3.38
C TYR A 514 -4.45 17.89 3.16
N ALA A 515 -5.22 18.96 3.40
CA ALA A 515 -4.75 20.35 3.39
C ALA A 515 -4.42 20.87 4.80
N PHE A 516 -4.73 20.08 5.84
CA PHE A 516 -4.62 20.48 7.24
C PHE A 516 -3.87 19.47 8.11
N ILE A 517 -4.11 18.16 7.92
CA ILE A 517 -3.45 17.09 8.67
C ILE A 517 -2.13 16.74 7.99
N PHE A 518 -1.04 16.85 8.75
CA PHE A 518 0.31 16.46 8.38
C PHE A 518 0.74 15.22 9.17
N PHE A 519 1.25 14.21 8.49
CA PHE A 519 1.74 12.99 9.14
C PHE A 519 3.26 12.94 9.11
N ALA A 520 3.89 12.80 10.28
CA ALA A 520 5.33 12.64 10.39
C ALA A 520 5.82 11.42 9.59
N ASN A 521 5.14 10.28 9.73
CA ASN A 521 5.36 9.09 8.91
C ASN A 521 4.46 9.11 7.66
N TRP A 522 5.08 9.21 6.47
CA TRP A 522 4.40 9.27 5.17
C TRP A 522 3.52 8.08 4.83
N ARG A 523 3.75 6.90 5.45
CA ARG A 523 2.88 5.73 5.26
C ARG A 523 1.49 5.98 5.85
N GLN A 524 1.39 6.73 6.96
CA GLN A 524 0.10 7.11 7.57
C GLN A 524 -0.69 8.08 6.65
N ASP A 525 0.01 9.00 5.98
CA ASP A 525 -0.57 9.95 5.01
C ASP A 525 -1.17 9.22 3.80
N LEU A 526 -0.38 8.34 3.16
CA LEU A 526 -0.86 7.53 2.04
C LEU A 526 -2.02 6.62 2.44
N TRP A 527 -1.96 5.98 3.61
CA TRP A 527 -3.06 5.15 4.10
C TRP A 527 -4.32 5.99 4.30
N SER A 528 -4.24 7.12 5.01
CA SER A 528 -5.40 7.99 5.29
C SER A 528 -6.03 8.54 4.02
N LYS A 529 -5.21 8.83 3.00
CA LYS A 529 -5.65 9.24 1.67
C LYS A 529 -6.35 8.13 0.87
N ARG A 530 -6.01 6.85 1.10
CA ARG A 530 -6.74 5.69 0.55
C ARG A 530 -8.02 5.42 1.33
N PHE A 531 -7.97 5.36 2.66
CA PHE A 531 -9.14 5.16 3.51
C PHE A 531 -10.32 6.08 3.16
N VAL A 532 -10.08 7.39 2.99
CA VAL A 532 -11.12 8.34 2.58
C VAL A 532 -11.54 8.18 1.11
N ARG A 533 -10.64 7.77 0.20
CA ARG A 533 -11.02 7.43 -1.18
C ARG A 533 -11.97 6.24 -1.20
N ASP A 534 -11.63 5.22 -0.42
CA ASP A 534 -12.13 3.88 -0.66
C ASP A 534 -13.42 3.58 0.10
N HIS A 535 -13.51 4.06 1.34
CA HIS A 535 -14.62 3.76 2.24
C HIS A 535 -15.58 4.95 2.42
N LEU A 536 -15.11 6.20 2.33
CA LEU A 536 -15.95 7.40 2.51
C LEU A 536 -16.68 7.85 1.23
N ARG A 537 -17.38 6.91 0.59
CA ARG A 537 -18.28 7.16 -0.55
C ARG A 537 -19.74 7.36 -0.10
N TYR A 538 -20.54 7.96 -0.98
CA TYR A 538 -21.98 8.01 -0.76
C TYR A 538 -22.61 6.60 -0.75
N VAL A 539 -23.69 6.44 0.02
CA VAL A 539 -24.47 5.20 0.08
C VAL A 539 -25.05 4.80 -1.27
N ASP A 540 -25.21 3.48 -1.46
CA ASP A 540 -25.64 2.87 -2.73
C ASP A 540 -26.96 3.44 -3.28
N ASP A 541 -27.91 3.85 -2.45
CA ASP A 541 -29.11 4.61 -2.87
C ASP A 541 -28.77 5.83 -3.74
N ILE A 542 -27.80 6.63 -3.30
CA ILE A 542 -27.37 7.88 -3.96
C ILE A 542 -26.53 7.54 -5.20
N MET A 543 -25.67 6.53 -5.11
CA MET A 543 -24.81 6.09 -6.20
C MET A 543 -25.60 5.48 -7.37
N CYS A 544 -26.55 4.60 -7.09
CA CYS A 544 -27.40 3.94 -8.08
C CYS A 544 -28.46 4.89 -8.66
N ALA A 545 -28.98 5.84 -7.88
CA ALA A 545 -29.81 6.93 -8.40
C ALA A 545 -29.03 7.81 -9.40
N ALA A 546 -27.78 8.17 -9.10
CA ALA A 546 -26.95 8.90 -10.05
C ALA A 546 -26.60 8.08 -11.30
N ALA A 547 -26.36 6.77 -11.16
CA ALA A 547 -26.14 5.88 -12.29
C ALA A 547 -27.34 5.84 -13.25
N ARG A 548 -28.58 5.85 -12.73
CA ARG A 548 -29.81 6.00 -13.55
C ARG A 548 -29.85 7.32 -14.33
N VAL A 549 -29.50 8.44 -13.69
CA VAL A 549 -29.46 9.75 -14.36
C VAL A 549 -28.35 9.80 -15.42
N ILE A 550 -27.18 9.19 -15.17
CA ILE A 550 -26.10 9.07 -16.17
C ILE A 550 -26.55 8.25 -17.38
N GLU A 551 -27.27 7.14 -17.18
CA GLU A 551 -27.87 6.36 -18.28
C GLU A 551 -28.84 7.21 -19.11
N ALA A 552 -29.72 7.96 -18.45
CA ALA A 552 -30.69 8.85 -19.12
C ALA A 552 -30.03 10.02 -19.87
N VAL A 553 -29.02 10.68 -19.30
CA VAL A 553 -28.23 11.74 -19.96
C VAL A 553 -27.52 11.17 -21.19
N ARG A 554 -26.92 9.98 -21.08
CA ARG A 554 -26.24 9.31 -22.20
C ARG A 554 -27.22 8.89 -23.30
N GLU A 555 -28.41 8.43 -22.95
CA GLU A 555 -29.47 8.17 -23.92
C GLU A 555 -29.93 9.45 -24.65
N HIS A 556 -30.11 10.55 -23.92
CA HIS A 556 -30.45 11.85 -24.51
C HIS A 556 -29.36 12.30 -25.50
N ALA A 557 -28.08 12.23 -25.08
CA ALA A 557 -26.95 12.55 -25.95
C ALA A 557 -26.94 11.72 -27.24
N LYS A 558 -27.15 10.41 -27.18
CA LYS A 558 -27.26 9.54 -28.38
C LYS A 558 -28.40 9.95 -29.30
N LYS A 559 -29.54 10.41 -28.73
CA LYS A 559 -30.73 10.84 -29.49
C LYS A 559 -30.55 12.21 -30.18
N SER A 560 -29.67 13.08 -29.69
CA SER A 560 -29.39 14.40 -30.29
C SER A 560 -28.75 14.34 -31.68
N GLY A 561 -28.15 13.20 -32.06
CA GLY A 561 -27.51 12.98 -33.37
C GLY A 561 -26.13 13.62 -33.56
N LEU A 562 -25.85 14.72 -32.88
CA LEU A 562 -24.55 15.43 -32.86
C LEU A 562 -23.44 14.62 -32.19
N HIS A 563 -23.84 13.76 -31.25
CA HIS A 563 -23.03 12.81 -30.47
C HIS A 563 -22.01 11.96 -31.27
N ARG A 564 -22.32 11.57 -32.51
CA ARG A 564 -21.53 10.62 -33.32
C ARG A 564 -20.06 11.02 -33.54
N ASN A 565 -19.76 12.32 -33.54
CA ASN A 565 -18.41 12.82 -33.73
C ASN A 565 -17.56 12.77 -32.45
N ILE A 566 -18.20 12.80 -31.27
CA ILE A 566 -17.51 12.88 -29.98
C ILE A 566 -17.10 11.47 -29.52
N SER A 567 -18.02 10.50 -29.53
CA SER A 567 -17.71 9.12 -29.12
C SER A 567 -16.71 8.43 -30.04
N ARG A 568 -16.59 8.84 -31.31
CA ARG A 568 -15.52 8.37 -32.22
C ARG A 568 -14.12 8.84 -31.84
N VAL A 569 -14.00 9.90 -31.04
CA VAL A 569 -12.70 10.47 -30.61
C VAL A 569 -12.33 10.02 -29.21
N TYR A 570 -13.31 9.76 -28.34
CA TYR A 570 -13.10 9.49 -26.91
C TYR A 570 -13.58 8.11 -26.41
N ASP A 571 -14.12 7.25 -27.30
CA ASP A 571 -14.62 5.89 -27.03
C ASP A 571 -15.68 5.73 -25.91
N ILE A 572 -16.20 6.85 -25.39
CA ILE A 572 -17.29 6.88 -24.39
C ILE A 572 -18.62 7.01 -25.13
N ASP A 573 -19.41 5.95 -25.20
CA ASP A 573 -20.77 6.02 -25.76
C ASP A 573 -21.70 6.88 -24.86
N GLY A 574 -22.52 7.74 -25.48
CA GLY A 574 -23.30 8.79 -24.84
C GLY A 574 -22.52 9.98 -24.25
N ALA A 575 -21.24 10.18 -24.59
CA ALA A 575 -20.41 11.26 -24.03
C ALA A 575 -21.09 12.65 -24.02
N TYR A 576 -21.05 13.30 -22.86
CA TYR A 576 -21.58 14.65 -22.59
C TYR A 576 -20.55 15.49 -21.82
N ASP A 577 -20.65 16.82 -21.93
CA ASP A 577 -19.88 17.75 -21.10
C ASP A 577 -20.71 18.24 -19.90
N GLY A 578 -20.05 18.78 -18.87
CA GLY A 578 -20.70 19.14 -17.61
C GLY A 578 -20.23 20.46 -17.02
N MET A 579 -21.11 21.13 -16.28
CA MET A 579 -20.74 22.29 -15.47
C MET A 579 -21.54 22.38 -14.17
N HIS A 580 -20.93 23.03 -13.18
CA HIS A 580 -21.57 23.42 -11.93
C HIS A 580 -21.57 24.95 -11.76
N VAL A 581 -22.74 25.57 -11.82
CA VAL A 581 -22.97 27.02 -11.70
C VAL A 581 -23.68 27.33 -10.38
N ARG A 582 -22.97 27.95 -9.44
CA ARG A 582 -23.47 28.31 -8.09
C ARG A 582 -23.76 29.81 -8.01
N ARG A 583 -25.01 30.18 -7.71
CA ARG A 583 -25.43 31.60 -7.65
C ARG A 583 -26.25 31.97 -6.41
N GLY A 584 -27.31 31.23 -6.09
CA GLY A 584 -28.39 31.59 -5.15
C GLY A 584 -28.00 32.35 -3.87
N ASP A 585 -27.77 31.65 -2.76
CA ASP A 585 -27.27 32.22 -1.49
C ASP A 585 -25.74 32.37 -1.47
N PHE A 586 -25.07 32.45 -2.63
CA PHE A 586 -23.62 32.27 -2.70
C PHE A 586 -22.87 33.53 -2.24
N GLN A 587 -22.27 33.45 -1.04
CA GLN A 587 -21.60 34.55 -0.31
C GLN A 587 -20.42 35.27 -1.01
N TYR A 588 -20.13 34.95 -2.27
CA TYR A 588 -19.03 35.52 -3.05
C TYR A 588 -19.54 36.21 -4.33
N PRO A 589 -19.98 37.48 -4.26
CA PRO A 589 -20.41 38.22 -5.44
C PRO A 589 -19.43 38.22 -6.64
N PRO A 590 -18.09 38.26 -6.46
CA PRO A 590 -17.15 38.24 -7.60
C PRO A 590 -17.18 36.98 -8.47
N THR A 591 -17.73 35.86 -7.97
CA THR A 591 -17.87 34.61 -8.73
C THR A 591 -19.29 34.37 -9.25
N GLN A 592 -20.27 35.23 -8.92
CA GLN A 592 -21.61 35.23 -9.52
C GLN A 592 -21.60 35.90 -10.91
N LEU A 593 -20.86 35.32 -11.86
CA LEU A 593 -20.69 35.87 -13.21
C LEU A 593 -21.99 35.79 -14.04
N PRO A 594 -22.27 36.76 -14.94
CA PRO A 594 -23.39 36.67 -15.88
C PRO A 594 -23.16 35.55 -16.90
N ALA A 595 -24.23 35.01 -17.47
CA ALA A 595 -24.18 33.82 -18.30
C ALA A 595 -23.30 34.00 -19.56
N GLU A 596 -23.31 35.18 -20.17
CA GLU A 596 -22.45 35.52 -21.30
C GLU A 596 -20.97 35.39 -20.95
N LYS A 597 -20.58 35.74 -19.71
CA LYS A 597 -19.21 35.64 -19.23
C LYS A 597 -18.84 34.22 -18.81
N LEU A 598 -19.79 33.45 -18.26
CA LEU A 598 -19.61 32.00 -18.07
C LEU A 598 -19.36 31.32 -19.42
N HIS A 599 -20.12 31.68 -20.45
CA HIS A 599 -19.98 31.15 -21.81
C HIS A 599 -18.65 31.52 -22.46
N GLU A 600 -18.23 32.79 -22.36
CA GLU A 600 -16.92 33.26 -22.83
C GLU A 600 -15.75 32.50 -22.15
N LEU A 601 -15.88 32.16 -20.87
CA LEU A 601 -14.88 31.44 -20.10
C LEU A 601 -14.89 29.91 -20.31
N SER A 602 -15.78 29.37 -21.17
CA SER A 602 -15.95 27.93 -21.41
C SER A 602 -15.50 27.39 -22.78
N PRO A 603 -14.36 27.82 -23.38
CA PRO A 603 -13.97 27.43 -24.74
C PRO A 603 -13.62 25.94 -24.93
N MET A 604 -13.55 25.15 -23.84
CA MET A 604 -13.19 23.73 -23.87
C MET A 604 -14.42 22.79 -23.92
N LEU A 605 -15.64 23.35 -23.79
CA LEU A 605 -16.89 22.63 -24.01
C LEU A 605 -17.13 22.42 -25.51
N THR A 606 -17.44 21.20 -25.94
CA THR A 606 -17.64 20.88 -27.37
C THR A 606 -18.99 21.42 -27.86
N LYS A 607 -18.96 22.37 -28.79
CA LYS A 607 -20.19 22.90 -29.41
C LYS A 607 -21.01 21.78 -30.07
N GLY A 608 -22.32 21.84 -29.91
CA GLY A 608 -23.27 20.82 -30.34
C GLY A 608 -23.30 19.56 -29.45
N ALA A 609 -22.49 19.46 -28.40
CA ALA A 609 -22.62 18.40 -27.41
C ALA A 609 -23.80 18.63 -26.46
N THR A 610 -24.28 17.55 -25.85
CA THR A 610 -25.11 17.62 -24.65
C THR A 610 -24.28 18.18 -23.49
N LEU A 611 -24.83 19.17 -22.79
CA LEU A 611 -24.22 19.88 -21.68
C LEU A 611 -25.12 19.74 -20.44
N TYR A 612 -24.63 18.97 -19.46
CA TYR A 612 -25.29 18.81 -18.16
C TYR A 612 -24.95 19.99 -17.23
N VAL A 613 -25.98 20.66 -16.70
CA VAL A 613 -25.84 21.85 -15.86
C VAL A 613 -26.36 21.57 -14.44
N ALA A 614 -25.45 21.28 -13.52
CA ALA A 614 -25.74 21.30 -12.08
C ALA A 614 -25.82 22.76 -11.61
N THR A 615 -26.94 23.19 -11.03
CA THR A 615 -27.11 24.58 -10.57
C THR A 615 -28.19 24.73 -9.52
N ASP A 616 -28.01 25.71 -8.63
CA ASP A 616 -29.03 26.18 -7.71
C ASP A 616 -29.91 27.31 -8.29
N GLU A 617 -29.58 27.81 -9.49
CA GLU A 617 -30.41 28.77 -10.21
C GLU A 617 -31.75 28.13 -10.64
N ARG A 618 -32.82 28.84 -10.34
CA ARG A 618 -34.22 28.47 -10.63
C ARG A 618 -34.68 29.07 -11.94
N ASP A 619 -34.22 30.25 -12.32
CA ASP A 619 -34.48 30.83 -13.63
C ASP A 619 -33.61 30.14 -14.70
N LYS A 620 -34.19 29.14 -15.36
CA LYS A 620 -33.53 28.41 -16.44
C LYS A 620 -33.27 29.27 -17.68
N SER A 621 -33.90 30.45 -17.84
CA SER A 621 -33.62 31.35 -18.99
C SER A 621 -32.27 32.04 -18.90
N PHE A 622 -31.67 32.13 -17.70
CA PHE A 622 -30.27 32.55 -17.51
C PHE A 622 -29.30 31.79 -18.44
N PHE A 623 -29.57 30.51 -18.74
CA PHE A 623 -28.72 29.68 -19.58
C PHE A 623 -29.02 29.78 -21.09
N ASP A 624 -29.91 30.69 -21.54
CA ASP A 624 -30.29 30.86 -22.96
C ASP A 624 -29.12 31.22 -23.88
N VAL A 625 -28.03 31.79 -23.35
CA VAL A 625 -26.81 32.00 -24.14
C VAL A 625 -26.17 30.68 -24.55
N PHE A 626 -26.14 29.67 -23.68
CA PHE A 626 -25.58 28.36 -23.98
C PHE A 626 -26.49 27.51 -24.88
N ARG A 627 -27.82 27.67 -24.79
CA ARG A 627 -28.79 27.00 -25.70
C ARG A 627 -28.59 27.29 -27.19
N LYS A 628 -27.76 28.27 -27.54
CA LYS A 628 -27.39 28.62 -28.92
C LYS A 628 -26.28 27.74 -29.49
N ASP A 629 -25.41 27.21 -28.62
CA ASP A 629 -24.20 26.47 -28.97
C ASP A 629 -24.19 25.02 -28.45
N TYR A 630 -25.09 24.66 -27.51
CA TYR A 630 -25.09 23.37 -26.79
C TYR A 630 -26.52 22.85 -26.54
N ASP A 631 -26.66 21.53 -26.42
CA ASP A 631 -27.89 20.82 -26.05
C ASP A 631 -27.99 20.74 -24.52
N LEU A 632 -28.75 21.64 -23.89
CA LEU A 632 -28.75 21.82 -22.43
C LEU A 632 -29.75 20.91 -21.71
N VAL A 633 -29.25 20.23 -20.67
CA VAL A 633 -30.06 19.42 -19.76
C VAL A 633 -29.68 19.66 -18.29
N PHE A 634 -30.65 19.51 -17.41
CA PHE A 634 -30.54 19.69 -15.95
C PHE A 634 -31.03 18.41 -15.24
N LEU A 635 -30.76 18.25 -13.94
CA LEU A 635 -31.34 17.16 -13.16
C LEU A 635 -32.89 17.16 -13.19
N ASP A 636 -33.51 18.34 -13.31
CA ASP A 636 -34.96 18.54 -13.40
C ASP A 636 -35.58 17.77 -14.59
N ASP A 637 -34.86 17.61 -15.70
CA ASP A 637 -35.33 16.89 -16.90
C ASP A 637 -35.37 15.36 -16.68
N PHE A 638 -34.57 14.85 -15.75
CA PHE A 638 -34.38 13.41 -15.48
C PHE A 638 -35.05 12.92 -14.19
N LEU A 639 -35.78 13.76 -13.45
CA LEU A 639 -36.47 13.35 -12.20
C LEU A 639 -37.40 12.14 -12.39
N HIS A 640 -37.90 11.94 -13.62
CA HIS A 640 -38.74 10.80 -14.00
C HIS A 640 -38.03 9.43 -13.93
N VAL A 641 -36.68 9.36 -13.88
CA VAL A 641 -35.94 8.11 -13.63
C VAL A 641 -35.56 7.90 -12.16
N ILE A 642 -35.77 8.91 -11.30
CA ILE A 642 -35.53 8.87 -9.84
C ILE A 642 -36.75 9.33 -8.99
N PRO A 643 -37.99 8.91 -9.30
CA PRO A 643 -39.20 9.38 -8.58
C PRO A 643 -39.30 8.86 -7.14
N ASP A 644 -38.57 7.79 -6.83
CA ASP A 644 -38.43 7.11 -5.55
C ASP A 644 -37.46 7.82 -4.58
N VAL A 645 -36.60 8.71 -5.09
CA VAL A 645 -35.47 9.26 -4.35
C VAL A 645 -35.86 10.49 -3.53
N ASN A 646 -35.35 10.59 -2.29
CA ASN A 646 -35.53 11.76 -1.45
C ASN A 646 -34.92 13.01 -2.12
N THR A 647 -35.73 14.07 -2.30
CA THR A 647 -35.32 15.31 -3.00
C THR A 647 -34.12 16.00 -2.35
N ASN A 648 -33.87 15.72 -1.06
CA ASN A 648 -32.69 16.18 -0.35
C ASN A 648 -31.37 15.61 -0.92
N TYR A 649 -31.36 14.40 -1.50
CA TYR A 649 -30.17 13.76 -2.09
C TYR A 649 -29.79 14.30 -3.47
N TYR A 650 -30.65 15.11 -4.11
CA TYR A 650 -30.43 15.60 -5.47
C TYR A 650 -29.12 16.39 -5.63
N GLY A 651 -28.68 17.12 -4.60
CA GLY A 651 -27.41 17.87 -4.64
C GLY A 651 -26.15 16.99 -4.55
N MET A 652 -26.30 15.71 -4.20
CA MET A 652 -25.25 14.69 -4.24
C MET A 652 -25.29 13.96 -5.60
N ILE A 653 -26.48 13.71 -6.13
CA ILE A 653 -26.68 13.19 -7.49
C ILE A 653 -26.11 14.16 -8.53
N ASP A 654 -26.35 15.47 -8.41
CA ASP A 654 -25.73 16.51 -9.25
C ASP A 654 -24.19 16.39 -9.30
N GLN A 655 -23.55 16.05 -8.18
CA GLN A 655 -22.09 15.85 -8.13
C GLN A 655 -21.67 14.56 -8.85
N LEU A 656 -22.45 13.50 -8.68
CA LEU A 656 -22.19 12.19 -9.25
C LEU A 656 -22.44 12.14 -10.78
N VAL A 657 -23.39 12.92 -11.29
CA VAL A 657 -23.51 13.15 -12.74
C VAL A 657 -22.38 14.08 -13.22
N SER A 658 -22.06 15.15 -12.45
CA SER A 658 -21.02 16.11 -12.84
C SER A 658 -19.60 15.54 -12.92
N TYR A 659 -19.18 14.61 -12.04
CA TYR A 659 -17.83 14.03 -12.14
C TYR A 659 -17.69 13.10 -13.35
N LYS A 660 -18.80 12.65 -13.93
CA LYS A 660 -18.87 11.71 -15.06
C LYS A 660 -18.95 12.34 -16.44
N SER A 661 -19.00 13.66 -16.54
CA SER A 661 -18.85 14.34 -17.83
C SER A 661 -17.45 14.17 -18.41
N ARG A 662 -17.30 14.36 -19.73
CA ARG A 662 -16.00 14.37 -20.42
C ARG A 662 -15.17 15.57 -19.96
N VAL A 663 -15.63 16.80 -20.24
CA VAL A 663 -15.08 18.05 -19.68
C VAL A 663 -15.96 18.54 -18.53
N PHE A 664 -15.37 19.12 -17.47
CA PHE A 664 -16.10 19.72 -16.35
C PHE A 664 -15.70 21.18 -16.09
N TYR A 665 -16.68 22.08 -15.91
CA TYR A 665 -16.47 23.47 -15.47
C TYR A 665 -17.12 23.76 -14.10
N GLY A 666 -16.33 24.06 -13.08
CA GLY A 666 -16.85 24.37 -11.73
C GLY A 666 -16.87 25.86 -11.39
N THR A 667 -17.87 26.31 -10.63
CA THR A 667 -17.81 27.63 -9.97
C THR A 667 -16.64 27.68 -8.99
N TRP A 668 -15.78 28.69 -9.12
CA TRP A 668 -14.66 28.95 -8.21
C TRP A 668 -15.18 29.26 -6.80
N TRP A 669 -14.41 28.87 -5.78
CA TRP A 669 -14.80 28.92 -4.35
C TRP A 669 -16.02 28.06 -3.93
N SER A 670 -16.65 27.30 -4.83
CA SER A 670 -17.69 26.34 -4.44
C SER A 670 -17.09 25.01 -3.98
N THR A 671 -17.49 24.58 -2.78
CA THR A 671 -17.09 23.30 -2.16
C THR A 671 -17.68 22.08 -2.85
N LEU A 672 -18.80 22.26 -3.57
CA LEU A 672 -19.38 21.25 -4.46
C LEU A 672 -18.47 21.01 -5.67
N SER A 673 -18.06 22.09 -6.37
CA SER A 673 -17.10 22.02 -7.48
C SER A 673 -15.79 21.34 -7.08
N GLY A 674 -15.32 21.65 -5.86
CA GLY A 674 -14.14 21.01 -5.27
C GLY A 674 -14.30 19.50 -5.16
N TYR A 675 -15.38 19.01 -4.55
CA TYR A 675 -15.60 17.57 -4.37
C TYR A 675 -15.79 16.81 -5.69
N VAL A 676 -16.49 17.39 -6.67
CA VAL A 676 -16.59 16.83 -8.03
C VAL A 676 -15.19 16.60 -8.60
N ASN A 677 -14.29 17.57 -8.50
CA ASN A 677 -12.91 17.43 -8.98
C ASN A 677 -12.07 16.44 -8.17
N ARG A 678 -12.36 16.22 -6.88
CA ARG A 678 -11.75 15.11 -6.13
C ARG A 678 -12.17 13.75 -6.70
N MET A 679 -13.47 13.55 -6.95
CA MET A 679 -14.00 12.29 -7.52
C MET A 679 -13.49 12.05 -8.95
N ARG A 680 -13.35 13.10 -9.77
CA ARG A 680 -12.65 13.03 -11.08
C ARG A 680 -11.21 12.56 -10.91
N GLY A 681 -10.47 13.14 -9.97
CA GLY A 681 -9.10 12.74 -9.63
C GLY A 681 -9.01 11.26 -9.21
N TYR A 682 -9.85 10.81 -8.27
CA TYR A 682 -9.90 9.40 -7.85
C TYR A 682 -10.18 8.45 -9.04
N TYR A 683 -11.17 8.78 -9.87
CA TYR A 683 -11.54 8.00 -11.05
C TYR A 683 -10.38 7.90 -12.06
N ILE A 684 -9.75 9.03 -12.40
CA ILE A 684 -8.58 9.09 -13.30
C ILE A 684 -7.42 8.24 -12.74
N THR A 685 -7.12 8.35 -11.43
CA THR A 685 -6.07 7.55 -10.80
C THR A 685 -6.37 6.05 -10.80
N LYS A 686 -7.60 5.63 -10.44
CA LYS A 686 -7.97 4.21 -10.42
C LYS A 686 -7.91 3.58 -11.82
N HIS A 687 -8.51 4.24 -12.81
CA HIS A 687 -8.64 3.72 -14.17
C HIS A 687 -7.44 4.06 -15.07
N LYS A 688 -6.38 4.66 -14.51
CA LYS A 688 -5.12 5.02 -15.18
C LYS A 688 -5.30 5.87 -16.46
N LEU A 689 -6.33 6.71 -16.46
CA LEU A 689 -6.69 7.60 -17.58
C LEU A 689 -5.70 8.77 -17.68
N ASP A 690 -5.67 9.46 -18.83
CA ASP A 690 -4.82 10.64 -19.01
C ASP A 690 -4.92 11.62 -17.83
N GLY A 691 -3.76 12.05 -17.34
CA GLY A 691 -3.62 12.81 -16.10
C GLY A 691 -3.28 12.00 -14.85
N TYR A 692 -3.44 10.66 -14.82
CA TYR A 692 -3.10 9.82 -13.64
C TYR A 692 -1.64 9.95 -13.19
N LYS A 693 -0.77 10.37 -14.10
CA LYS A 693 0.69 10.48 -13.94
C LYS A 693 1.17 11.83 -13.37
N ASP A 694 0.37 12.89 -13.44
CA ASP A 694 0.78 14.26 -13.06
C ASP A 694 -0.31 15.06 -12.33
N GLY A 695 -1.53 14.50 -12.22
CA GLY A 695 -2.68 15.11 -11.57
C GLY A 695 -3.42 16.12 -12.45
N THR A 696 -3.06 16.25 -13.73
CA THR A 696 -3.85 17.02 -14.69
C THR A 696 -5.20 16.34 -14.94
N MET A 697 -6.19 17.10 -15.37
CA MET A 697 -7.52 16.58 -15.71
C MET A 697 -8.27 17.54 -16.64
N GLU A 698 -9.25 17.01 -17.37
CA GLU A 698 -10.21 17.81 -18.16
C GLU A 698 -11.25 18.50 -17.26
N SER A 699 -10.75 19.31 -16.33
CA SER A 699 -11.54 20.11 -15.42
C SER A 699 -11.05 21.56 -15.41
N TYR A 700 -11.99 22.47 -15.22
CA TYR A 700 -11.77 23.90 -15.28
C TYR A 700 -12.59 24.61 -14.21
N TYR A 701 -12.31 25.90 -13.99
CA TYR A 701 -13.13 26.74 -13.13
C TYR A 701 -13.54 28.04 -13.83
N PHE A 702 -14.70 28.58 -13.43
CA PHE A 702 -15.09 29.95 -13.74
C PHE A 702 -14.25 30.93 -12.90
N THR A 703 -13.09 31.30 -13.43
CA THR A 703 -12.02 32.08 -12.77
C THR A 703 -11.31 32.95 -13.83
N PRO A 704 -10.53 33.99 -13.46
CA PRO A 704 -9.75 34.76 -14.44
C PRO A 704 -8.85 33.89 -15.32
N ALA A 705 -8.65 34.32 -16.58
CA ALA A 705 -8.09 33.49 -17.65
C ALA A 705 -6.73 32.86 -17.32
N GLU A 706 -5.88 33.58 -16.57
CA GLU A 706 -4.58 33.11 -16.11
C GLU A 706 -4.65 31.92 -15.14
N ARG A 707 -5.81 31.65 -14.53
CA ARG A 707 -6.04 30.53 -13.59
C ARG A 707 -6.93 29.41 -14.13
N VAL A 708 -7.62 29.62 -15.26
CA VAL A 708 -8.54 28.62 -15.85
C VAL A 708 -7.85 27.29 -16.10
N MET A 709 -6.59 27.35 -16.55
CA MET A 709 -5.80 26.18 -16.94
C MET A 709 -5.08 25.47 -15.78
N GLU A 710 -5.14 25.97 -14.54
CA GLU A 710 -4.36 25.46 -13.39
C GLU A 710 -4.67 24.01 -12.99
N MET A 711 -5.77 23.41 -13.46
CA MET A 711 -6.09 21.99 -13.27
C MET A 711 -5.57 21.08 -14.40
N LYS A 712 -5.06 21.67 -15.49
CA LYS A 712 -4.69 20.96 -16.74
C LYS A 712 -3.23 21.15 -17.17
N THR A 713 -2.57 22.24 -16.79
CA THR A 713 -1.19 22.50 -17.24
C THR A 713 -0.10 21.97 -16.31
N GLN A 714 -0.34 21.93 -15.00
CA GLN A 714 0.67 21.56 -14.01
C GLN A 714 0.04 21.24 -12.65
N TYR A 715 0.74 20.45 -11.82
CA TYR A 715 0.40 20.32 -10.40
C TYR A 715 0.42 21.68 -9.69
N ILE A 716 -0.48 21.90 -8.73
CA ILE A 716 -0.44 23.02 -7.80
C ILE A 716 -0.48 22.43 -6.39
N PRO A 717 0.42 22.83 -5.46
CA PRO A 717 0.42 22.34 -4.08
C PRO A 717 -0.94 22.59 -3.43
N VAL A 718 -1.31 21.70 -2.51
CA VAL A 718 -2.47 21.94 -1.64
C VAL A 718 -2.09 23.06 -0.67
N ARG A 719 -2.66 24.25 -0.92
CA ARG A 719 -2.33 25.50 -0.23
C ARG A 719 -2.97 25.56 1.18
N PHE A 720 -3.08 26.75 1.76
CA PHE A 720 -4.11 27.14 2.76
C PHE A 720 -5.49 26.49 2.49
N PRO A 721 -6.47 26.55 3.44
CA PRO A 721 -7.85 26.04 3.27
C PRO A 721 -8.64 26.49 2.03
N ILE A 722 -8.24 26.02 0.86
CA ILE A 722 -8.89 26.17 -0.44
C ILE A 722 -9.78 24.93 -0.59
N TYR A 723 -10.86 24.93 0.19
CA TYR A 723 -12.02 24.02 0.11
C TYR A 723 -12.64 23.90 -1.29
N CYS A 724 -12.23 24.81 -2.17
CA CYS A 724 -12.51 24.94 -3.59
C CYS A 724 -11.80 23.90 -4.46
N ARG A 725 -10.73 23.24 -3.96
CA ARG A 725 -9.85 22.34 -4.73
C ARG A 725 -9.76 20.94 -4.13
N GLY A 726 -10.71 20.11 -4.53
CA GLY A 726 -10.53 18.67 -4.49
C GLY A 726 -9.50 18.24 -5.53
N ILE A 727 -8.45 17.55 -5.07
CA ILE A 727 -7.44 16.90 -5.92
C ILE A 727 -7.38 15.44 -5.49
N GLY A 728 -7.27 14.51 -6.45
CA GLY A 728 -6.97 13.11 -6.13
C GLY A 728 -5.55 13.01 -5.52
N PRO A 729 -5.35 12.26 -4.43
CA PRO A 729 -4.03 12.14 -3.78
C PRO A 729 -3.05 11.45 -4.74
N GLN A 730 -1.99 12.16 -5.12
CA GLN A 730 -1.02 11.65 -6.07
C GLN A 730 -0.19 10.48 -5.50
N GLN A 731 -0.18 9.35 -6.21
CA GLN A 731 0.85 8.32 -6.03
C GLN A 731 1.85 8.38 -7.19
N ARG A 732 2.85 9.26 -7.07
CA ARG A 732 3.96 9.34 -8.03
C ARG A 732 5.29 9.61 -7.33
N ARG A 733 6.15 8.59 -7.30
CA ARG A 733 7.60 8.80 -7.42
C ARG A 733 7.85 9.40 -8.81
N ARG A 734 8.60 10.51 -8.94
CA ARG A 734 9.16 10.93 -10.24
C ARG A 734 10.49 11.66 -10.06
N ASN A 735 11.50 11.22 -10.81
CA ASN A 735 12.76 11.94 -10.98
C ASN A 735 12.52 13.29 -11.69
N ARG A 736 12.99 14.41 -11.12
CA ARG A 736 13.06 15.68 -11.86
C ARG A 736 14.20 15.63 -12.87
N ARG A 737 13.89 15.36 -14.15
CA ARG A 737 14.77 15.59 -15.31
C ARG A 737 14.05 16.31 -16.46
N GLU A 738 13.42 17.43 -16.14
CA GLU A 738 12.96 18.41 -17.11
C GLU A 738 13.07 19.84 -16.50
N ASN A 739 12.97 20.88 -17.33
CA ASN A 739 13.00 22.31 -16.99
C ASN A 739 14.31 22.94 -16.47
N THR A 740 15.38 22.20 -16.12
CA THR A 740 16.68 22.81 -15.77
C THR A 740 17.49 23.38 -16.95
N ALA A 741 17.23 22.92 -18.18
CA ALA A 741 18.07 23.20 -19.35
C ALA A 741 18.26 24.70 -19.68
N TRP A 742 17.20 25.51 -19.57
CA TRP A 742 17.26 26.94 -19.90
C TRP A 742 17.97 27.80 -18.86
N ILE A 743 17.94 27.41 -17.57
CA ILE A 743 18.63 28.13 -16.49
C ILE A 743 20.11 27.72 -16.47
N PHE A 744 20.42 26.44 -16.67
CA PHE A 744 21.80 25.95 -16.75
C PHE A 744 22.62 26.67 -17.83
N GLY A 745 22.07 26.94 -19.02
CA GLY A 745 22.82 27.62 -20.09
C GLY A 745 23.33 29.02 -19.71
N ILE A 746 22.57 29.78 -18.92
CA ILE A 746 22.95 31.14 -18.47
C ILE A 746 23.85 31.06 -17.23
N CYS A 747 23.52 30.19 -16.26
CA CYS A 747 24.34 29.98 -15.08
C CYS A 747 25.73 29.42 -15.42
N ILE A 748 25.85 28.49 -16.38
CA ILE A 748 27.15 27.98 -16.85
C ILE A 748 28.02 29.12 -17.34
N LEU A 749 27.51 30.03 -18.18
CA LEU A 749 28.33 31.10 -18.77
C LEU A 749 28.89 32.05 -17.69
N ILE A 750 28.09 32.38 -16.68
CA ILE A 750 28.49 33.26 -15.56
C ILE A 750 29.45 32.51 -14.61
N LEU A 751 29.17 31.25 -14.31
CA LEU A 751 30.04 30.42 -13.46
C LEU A 751 31.38 30.11 -14.14
N TRP A 752 31.44 29.98 -15.47
CA TRP A 752 32.70 29.76 -16.19
C TRP A 752 33.64 30.96 -16.05
N ILE A 753 33.11 32.19 -16.09
CA ILE A 753 33.87 33.43 -15.91
C ILE A 753 34.36 33.57 -14.45
N LEU A 754 33.54 33.17 -13.47
CA LEU A 754 33.89 33.30 -12.05
C LEU A 754 34.81 32.18 -11.52
N ASN A 755 34.63 30.92 -11.94
CA ASN A 755 35.36 29.78 -11.38
C ASN A 755 36.85 29.78 -11.77
N ILE A 756 37.21 30.40 -12.91
CA ILE A 756 38.61 30.68 -13.31
C ILE A 756 39.34 31.52 -12.25
N SER A 757 38.63 32.31 -11.43
CA SER A 757 39.23 33.11 -10.35
C SER A 757 39.25 32.42 -8.98
N LEU A 758 38.48 31.34 -8.76
CA LEU A 758 38.38 30.68 -7.44
C LEU A 758 39.36 29.50 -7.28
N HIS A 759 39.75 28.85 -8.39
CA HIS A 759 40.81 27.84 -8.41
C HIS A 759 42.20 28.34 -7.94
N ALA A 760 42.37 29.65 -7.72
CA ALA A 760 43.61 30.26 -7.26
C ALA A 760 43.72 30.47 -5.74
N LYS A 761 42.74 30.04 -4.92
CA LYS A 761 42.69 30.41 -3.48
C LYS A 761 42.38 29.31 -2.44
N LEU A 762 42.04 28.08 -2.82
CA LEU A 762 41.89 26.96 -1.87
C LEU A 762 43.08 25.99 -1.83
N SER A 763 44.23 26.40 -2.38
CA SER A 763 45.50 25.65 -2.28
C SER A 763 46.15 25.72 -0.88
N ASP A 764 45.65 26.57 0.02
CA ASP A 764 46.36 27.00 1.23
C ASP A 764 45.72 26.51 2.55
N TYR A 765 44.78 25.54 2.52
CA TYR A 765 44.09 25.05 3.73
C TYR A 765 44.12 23.51 3.93
N VAL A 766 44.98 22.79 3.21
CA VAL A 766 45.10 21.31 3.27
C VAL A 766 46.49 20.88 3.78
N ASN A 767 47.04 21.60 4.75
CA ASN A 767 48.41 21.37 5.27
C ASN A 767 48.60 21.76 6.75
N GLU A 768 47.60 21.56 7.61
CA GLU A 768 47.76 21.53 9.06
C GLU A 768 46.85 20.43 9.66
N GLU A 769 47.21 19.92 10.84
CA GLU A 769 46.56 18.79 11.54
C GLU A 769 46.56 17.42 10.84
N LYS A 770 47.75 17.02 10.33
CA LYS A 770 48.28 15.70 10.71
C LYS A 770 49.20 15.88 11.93
N ASP A 771 48.82 15.30 13.08
CA ASP A 771 49.72 14.67 14.08
C ASP A 771 49.04 14.46 15.44
N LYS A 772 48.66 13.20 15.76
CA LYS A 772 49.14 12.43 16.93
C LYS A 772 48.42 11.09 17.13
N ASN A 773 49.17 10.12 17.63
CA ASN A 773 48.75 8.73 17.86
C ASN A 773 47.92 8.58 19.15
N ILE A 774 47.07 7.56 19.20
CA ILE A 774 47.08 6.57 20.31
C ILE A 774 47.16 5.18 19.68
N ASP A 775 47.83 4.26 20.37
CA ASP A 775 48.23 2.93 19.90
C ASP A 775 47.19 1.84 20.27
N ILE A 776 47.19 0.71 19.55
CA ILE A 776 46.25 -0.41 19.75
C ILE A 776 47.02 -1.72 19.90
N ASP A 777 47.50 -2.02 21.10
CA ASP A 777 47.93 -3.39 21.42
C ASP A 777 47.87 -3.73 22.93
N THR A 778 46.66 -3.76 23.52
CA THR A 778 46.45 -4.47 24.81
C THR A 778 44.99 -4.89 25.03
N MET A 779 44.61 -6.09 24.57
CA MET A 779 43.79 -7.07 25.32
C MET A 779 43.35 -8.24 24.42
N ASN A 780 44.21 -9.25 24.33
CA ASN A 780 43.81 -10.56 23.83
C ASN A 780 44.22 -11.61 24.86
N ASN A 781 43.32 -11.99 25.79
CA ASN A 781 43.50 -13.19 26.61
C ASN A 781 42.23 -13.73 27.30
N HIS A 782 41.78 -14.88 26.77
CA HIS A 782 41.37 -16.07 27.52
C HIS A 782 40.04 -16.11 28.34
N LYS A 783 39.06 -16.80 27.70
CA LYS A 783 38.32 -17.99 28.18
C LYS A 783 37.19 -17.88 29.23
N ILE A 784 36.00 -18.27 28.75
CA ILE A 784 35.13 -19.37 29.25
C ILE A 784 34.80 -19.41 30.75
N SER A 785 33.52 -19.18 31.07
CA SER A 785 32.66 -20.18 31.72
C SER A 785 31.18 -19.76 31.64
N ALA A 786 30.26 -20.71 31.83
CA ALA A 786 28.82 -20.52 31.64
C ALA A 786 28.04 -20.63 32.95
N SER A 787 26.87 -20.00 33.02
CA SER A 787 25.69 -20.53 33.73
C SER A 787 24.42 -19.80 33.30
N VAL A 788 23.28 -20.47 33.41
CA VAL A 788 21.95 -20.00 32.99
C VAL A 788 21.12 -19.62 34.22
N SER A 789 20.36 -18.53 34.16
CA SER A 789 19.11 -18.43 34.91
C SER A 789 18.09 -17.45 34.32
N SER A 790 16.86 -17.95 34.16
CA SER A 790 15.57 -17.25 34.29
C SER A 790 15.18 -16.04 33.41
N GLN A 791 13.99 -16.22 32.79
CA GLN A 791 12.95 -15.23 32.47
C GLN A 791 12.99 -14.44 31.14
N GLN A 792 11.85 -14.51 30.44
CA GLN A 792 11.33 -13.58 29.41
C GLN A 792 11.20 -12.14 29.98
N PRO A 793 11.07 -11.07 29.15
CA PRO A 793 10.56 -11.07 27.76
C PRO A 793 11.33 -10.20 26.75
N THR A 794 10.92 -10.26 25.48
CA THR A 794 10.89 -9.10 24.57
C THR A 794 9.87 -9.30 23.42
N ASN A 795 9.36 -8.19 22.91
CA ASN A 795 8.61 -8.09 21.67
C ASN A 795 9.44 -8.57 20.47
N PHE A 796 8.78 -9.04 19.41
CA PHE A 796 9.33 -9.03 18.06
C PHE A 796 8.61 -7.98 17.19
N PRO A 797 9.28 -6.88 16.82
CA PRO A 797 9.18 -6.37 15.44
C PRO A 797 9.80 -7.44 14.50
N HIS A 798 9.52 -7.48 13.21
CA HIS A 798 9.84 -6.46 12.21
C HIS A 798 9.00 -6.67 10.92
N PRO A 799 8.92 -5.68 10.01
CA PRO A 799 8.43 -5.90 8.65
C PRO A 799 9.34 -6.86 7.85
N VAL A 800 8.78 -7.48 6.80
CA VAL A 800 9.55 -8.32 5.87
C VAL A 800 10.73 -7.53 5.30
N ALA A 801 11.95 -8.07 5.42
CA ALA A 801 13.15 -7.30 5.15
C ALA A 801 13.20 -6.72 3.72
N HIS A 802 13.55 -5.43 3.61
CA HIS A 802 13.90 -4.81 2.33
C HIS A 802 15.33 -5.20 1.93
N LEU A 803 15.53 -5.53 0.66
CA LEU A 803 16.81 -5.91 0.05
C LEU A 803 17.94 -4.90 0.37
N ASN A 804 18.89 -5.27 1.22
CA ASN A 804 19.95 -4.40 1.72
C ASN A 804 21.19 -4.38 0.82
N CYS A 805 21.06 -3.79 -0.36
CA CYS A 805 22.20 -3.58 -1.25
C CYS A 805 23.18 -2.46 -0.83
N GLU A 806 22.96 -1.78 0.30
CA GLU A 806 23.91 -0.77 0.81
C GLU A 806 25.05 -1.46 1.59
N ASP A 807 24.74 -2.43 2.47
CA ASP A 807 25.76 -3.23 3.18
C ASP A 807 26.31 -4.38 2.31
N HIS A 808 25.48 -4.99 1.46
CA HIS A 808 25.88 -6.08 0.55
C HIS A 808 26.45 -5.58 -0.79
N GLY A 809 27.00 -4.36 -0.80
CA GLY A 809 27.84 -3.81 -1.87
C GLY A 809 27.19 -3.71 -3.26
N GLY A 810 25.87 -3.58 -3.36
CA GLY A 810 25.11 -3.65 -4.61
C GLY A 810 25.27 -2.43 -5.54
N PRO A 811 24.52 -2.41 -6.66
CA PRO A 811 24.60 -1.33 -7.65
C PRO A 811 24.12 0.00 -7.05
N LYS A 812 24.73 1.12 -7.47
CA LYS A 812 24.31 2.44 -6.98
C LYS A 812 22.98 2.89 -7.58
N ASN A 813 22.53 2.27 -8.67
CA ASN A 813 21.22 2.51 -9.23
C ASN A 813 20.11 1.86 -8.41
N LYS A 814 19.51 2.64 -7.49
CA LYS A 814 18.36 2.21 -6.67
C LYS A 814 17.16 1.74 -7.49
N GLN A 815 17.01 2.12 -8.77
CA GLN A 815 15.96 1.55 -9.62
C GLN A 815 16.17 0.04 -9.85
N ILE A 816 17.42 -0.41 -10.01
CA ILE A 816 17.74 -1.83 -10.22
C ILE A 816 17.58 -2.62 -8.91
N ILE A 817 17.91 -2.01 -7.76
CA ILE A 817 17.62 -2.61 -6.44
C ILE A 817 16.11 -2.78 -6.24
N ASP A 818 15.32 -1.72 -6.49
CA ASP A 818 13.87 -1.74 -6.35
C ASP A 818 13.19 -2.73 -7.35
N GLU A 819 13.75 -2.92 -8.55
CA GLU A 819 13.27 -3.90 -9.54
C GLU A 819 13.55 -5.37 -9.16
N MET A 820 14.50 -5.63 -8.25
CA MET A 820 14.83 -6.98 -7.77
C MET A 820 13.89 -7.47 -6.66
N VAL A 821 13.08 -6.59 -6.08
CA VAL A 821 12.14 -6.93 -4.99
C VAL A 821 10.81 -7.43 -5.58
N TYR A 822 10.65 -8.75 -5.65
CA TYR A 822 9.41 -9.41 -6.09
C TYR A 822 8.44 -9.79 -4.95
N TRP A 823 8.88 -9.67 -3.70
CA TRP A 823 8.06 -9.90 -2.51
C TRP A 823 7.29 -8.65 -2.09
N SER A 824 6.30 -8.82 -1.23
CA SER A 824 5.61 -7.73 -0.54
C SER A 824 5.32 -8.09 0.91
N ASP A 825 5.57 -7.16 1.82
CA ASP A 825 5.07 -7.25 3.19
C ASP A 825 3.54 -7.08 3.17
N ILE A 826 2.81 -8.17 3.44
CA ILE A 826 1.36 -8.16 3.58
C ILE A 826 1.03 -8.66 5.00
N PRO A 827 0.71 -7.77 5.96
CA PRO A 827 0.55 -8.15 7.37
C PRO A 827 -0.59 -9.15 7.65
N SER A 828 -1.57 -9.29 6.75
CA SER A 828 -2.58 -10.34 6.81
C SER A 828 -2.01 -11.74 6.58
N ASP A 829 -0.99 -11.85 5.74
CA ASP A 829 -0.37 -13.10 5.31
C ASP A 829 0.67 -13.56 6.34
N ALA A 830 1.44 -12.63 6.89
CA ALA A 830 2.28 -12.85 8.08
C ALA A 830 1.49 -13.30 9.34
N ALA A 831 0.19 -12.96 9.39
CA ALA A 831 -0.72 -13.32 10.49
C ALA A 831 -1.64 -14.51 10.19
N TYR A 832 -1.60 -15.08 8.98
CA TYR A 832 -2.44 -16.20 8.58
C TYR A 832 -2.06 -17.46 9.35
N LEU A 833 -3.06 -18.22 9.82
CA LEU A 833 -2.87 -19.47 10.54
C LEU A 833 -3.66 -20.58 9.87
N SER A 834 -2.99 -21.65 9.41
CA SER A 834 -3.67 -22.77 8.73
C SER A 834 -4.79 -23.36 9.60
N PRO A 835 -5.95 -23.72 9.04
CA PRO A 835 -6.99 -24.49 9.74
C PRO A 835 -6.51 -25.84 10.31
N MET A 836 -5.35 -26.36 9.88
CA MET A 836 -4.71 -27.56 10.45
C MET A 836 -3.81 -27.28 11.67
N HIS A 837 -3.53 -26.01 11.97
CA HIS A 837 -2.55 -25.63 12.99
C HIS A 837 -3.06 -25.90 14.42
N PRO A 838 -2.27 -26.54 15.31
CA PRO A 838 -2.67 -26.89 16.68
C PRO A 838 -3.39 -25.77 17.47
N LEU A 839 -2.88 -24.54 17.40
CA LEU A 839 -3.47 -23.36 18.06
C LEU A 839 -4.92 -22.99 17.62
N ASN A 840 -5.47 -23.62 16.57
CA ASN A 840 -6.88 -23.45 16.17
C ASN A 840 -7.83 -24.45 16.85
N ASP A 841 -7.34 -25.48 17.55
CA ASP A 841 -8.16 -26.39 18.36
C ASP A 841 -7.97 -26.12 19.86
N PRO A 842 -8.98 -25.58 20.57
CA PRO A 842 -8.88 -25.29 22.01
C PRO A 842 -8.82 -26.55 22.89
N ASN A 843 -8.92 -27.76 22.33
CA ASN A 843 -8.77 -29.02 23.03
C ASN A 843 -7.36 -29.62 22.91
N THR A 844 -6.54 -29.11 21.98
CA THR A 844 -5.17 -29.58 21.76
C THR A 844 -4.22 -28.93 22.78
N PRO A 845 -3.42 -29.68 23.55
CA PRO A 845 -2.47 -29.11 24.50
C PRO A 845 -1.37 -28.28 23.82
N ASP A 846 -1.06 -27.14 24.46
CA ASP A 846 -0.16 -26.06 24.00
C ASP A 846 1.31 -26.50 23.78
N ASP A 847 1.68 -27.73 24.20
CA ASP A 847 3.02 -28.31 24.06
C ASP A 847 3.17 -29.30 22.89
N THR A 848 2.09 -29.64 22.17
CA THR A 848 2.08 -30.72 21.17
C THR A 848 2.65 -30.31 19.80
N GLU A 849 3.87 -29.75 19.76
CA GLU A 849 4.62 -29.50 18.51
C GLU A 849 4.71 -30.77 17.66
N ARG A 850 4.33 -30.65 16.37
CA ARG A 850 4.38 -31.69 15.34
C ARG A 850 5.36 -31.28 14.24
N TYR A 851 6.08 -32.26 13.69
CA TYR A 851 7.23 -32.02 12.82
C TYR A 851 7.05 -32.59 11.41
N LEU A 852 7.79 -32.03 10.46
CA LEU A 852 7.99 -32.56 9.12
C LEU A 852 9.49 -32.50 8.78
N THR A 853 10.08 -33.66 8.46
CA THR A 853 11.46 -33.82 7.96
C THR A 853 11.44 -34.29 6.51
N PHE A 854 12.51 -34.04 5.75
CA PHE A 854 12.66 -34.55 4.37
C PHE A 854 14.11 -34.96 4.08
N GLU A 855 14.29 -35.93 3.18
CA GLU A 855 15.59 -36.28 2.60
C GLU A 855 15.96 -35.30 1.46
N PRO A 856 17.23 -34.91 1.26
CA PRO A 856 17.66 -34.16 0.07
C PRO A 856 17.68 -35.06 -1.19
N ASP A 857 17.53 -34.47 -2.38
CA ASP A 857 17.61 -35.21 -3.64
C ASP A 857 19.06 -35.47 -4.06
N HIS A 858 19.98 -34.55 -3.74
CA HIS A 858 21.41 -34.56 -4.07
C HIS A 858 21.76 -34.57 -5.58
N ARG A 859 20.76 -34.52 -6.49
CA ARG A 859 21.02 -34.53 -7.95
C ARG A 859 21.15 -33.14 -8.55
N GLY A 860 21.04 -32.09 -7.75
CA GLY A 860 21.43 -30.72 -8.10
C GLY A 860 20.52 -29.69 -7.43
N TRP A 861 21.09 -28.53 -7.08
CA TRP A 861 20.46 -27.47 -6.28
C TRP A 861 18.99 -27.18 -6.60
N ASN A 862 18.63 -27.03 -7.89
CA ASN A 862 17.24 -26.74 -8.26
C ASN A 862 16.24 -27.88 -7.93
N ASN A 863 16.69 -29.14 -7.83
CA ASN A 863 15.85 -30.24 -7.33
C ASN A 863 15.69 -30.16 -5.81
N ASP A 864 16.79 -29.96 -5.09
CA ASP A 864 16.82 -29.84 -3.63
C ASP A 864 15.97 -28.63 -3.17
N ARG A 865 16.02 -27.52 -3.92
CA ARG A 865 15.13 -26.35 -3.81
C ARG A 865 13.66 -26.74 -3.99
N MET A 866 13.28 -27.47 -5.03
CA MET A 866 11.86 -27.84 -5.29
C MET A 866 11.29 -28.75 -4.19
N VAL A 867 12.11 -29.67 -3.65
CA VAL A 867 11.73 -30.50 -2.50
C VAL A 867 11.53 -29.62 -1.26
N MET A 868 12.46 -28.71 -0.98
CA MET A 868 12.36 -27.78 0.16
C MET A 868 11.17 -26.83 0.03
N GLU A 869 10.89 -26.25 -1.14
CA GLU A 869 9.69 -25.45 -1.43
C GLU A 869 8.40 -26.23 -1.10
N THR A 870 8.35 -27.48 -1.54
CA THR A 870 7.18 -28.34 -1.34
C THR A 870 7.04 -28.72 0.13
N ALA A 871 8.13 -29.08 0.82
CA ALA A 871 8.16 -29.36 2.25
C ALA A 871 7.81 -28.12 3.12
N LEU A 872 8.21 -26.92 2.71
CA LEU A 872 7.87 -25.64 3.34
C LEU A 872 6.37 -25.38 3.29
N VAL A 873 5.76 -25.48 2.10
CA VAL A 873 4.30 -25.29 1.93
C VAL A 873 3.51 -26.40 2.64
N MET A 874 3.96 -27.65 2.56
CA MET A 874 3.33 -28.76 3.29
C MET A 874 3.37 -28.51 4.80
N SER A 875 4.51 -28.08 5.34
CA SER A 875 4.65 -27.79 6.78
C SER A 875 3.71 -26.66 7.22
N HIS A 876 3.64 -25.57 6.44
CA HIS A 876 2.74 -24.43 6.67
C HIS A 876 1.27 -24.86 6.62
N ALA A 877 0.86 -25.53 5.54
CA ALA A 877 -0.51 -26.01 5.33
C ALA A 877 -0.95 -27.04 6.39
N MET A 878 -0.03 -27.92 6.82
CA MET A 878 -0.31 -28.98 7.80
C MET A 878 -0.19 -28.55 9.26
N GLY A 879 0.26 -27.33 9.55
CA GLY A 879 0.46 -26.83 10.92
C GLY A 879 1.67 -27.46 11.63
N ARG A 880 2.77 -27.66 10.91
CA ARG A 880 3.97 -28.40 11.36
C ARG A 880 5.22 -27.52 11.35
N THR A 881 6.13 -27.82 12.27
CA THR A 881 7.49 -27.28 12.26
C THR A 881 8.31 -27.99 11.17
N LEU A 882 8.87 -27.22 10.24
CA LEU A 882 9.80 -27.74 9.23
C LEU A 882 11.17 -28.01 9.88
N VAL A 883 11.75 -29.16 9.55
CA VAL A 883 13.10 -29.53 9.95
C VAL A 883 14.02 -29.58 8.72
N LEU A 884 15.01 -28.70 8.66
CA LEU A 884 15.97 -28.61 7.56
C LEU A 884 17.09 -29.65 7.70
N PRO A 885 17.39 -30.43 6.65
CA PRO A 885 18.59 -31.26 6.57
C PRO A 885 19.81 -30.42 6.17
N HIS A 886 21.01 -30.87 6.52
CA HIS A 886 22.23 -30.40 5.85
C HIS A 886 22.32 -31.00 4.44
N MET A 887 22.78 -30.21 3.47
CA MET A 887 22.93 -30.65 2.08
C MET A 887 24.39 -31.00 1.78
N LEU A 888 24.56 -32.09 1.04
CA LEU A 888 25.76 -32.31 0.22
C LEU A 888 25.42 -31.95 -1.22
N LEU A 889 26.00 -30.86 -1.73
CA LEU A 889 26.00 -30.57 -3.16
C LEU A 889 27.31 -31.07 -3.77
N LYS A 890 27.20 -31.83 -4.86
CA LYS A 890 28.35 -32.12 -5.73
C LYS A 890 28.61 -30.92 -6.62
N ASP A 891 29.79 -30.33 -6.50
CA ASP A 891 30.31 -29.47 -7.55
C ASP A 891 30.51 -30.30 -8.83
N ARG A 892 29.92 -29.83 -9.94
CA ARG A 892 30.07 -30.41 -11.29
C ARG A 892 30.95 -29.53 -12.20
N SER A 893 31.56 -28.49 -11.63
CA SER A 893 32.55 -27.64 -12.29
C SER A 893 33.96 -28.25 -12.21
N ASP A 894 34.40 -28.73 -11.04
CA ASP A 894 35.64 -29.48 -10.84
C ASP A 894 35.58 -30.87 -11.49
N ALA A 895 36.67 -31.25 -12.16
CA ALA A 895 36.87 -32.58 -12.71
C ALA A 895 36.98 -33.68 -11.63
N ASN A 896 37.11 -33.31 -10.35
CA ASN A 896 37.23 -34.21 -9.21
C ASN A 896 35.91 -34.47 -8.45
N GLU A 897 34.77 -33.88 -8.87
CA GLU A 897 33.45 -33.98 -8.19
C GLU A 897 33.51 -33.73 -6.67
N ARG A 898 34.01 -32.58 -6.23
CA ARG A 898 34.02 -32.24 -4.78
C ARG A 898 32.61 -32.19 -4.23
N GLN A 899 32.47 -32.63 -2.98
CA GLN A 899 31.26 -32.43 -2.20
C GLN A 899 31.48 -31.24 -1.28
N ASN A 900 30.64 -30.23 -1.44
CA ASN A 900 30.58 -29.09 -0.54
C ASN A 900 29.33 -29.25 0.35
N GLU A 901 29.49 -29.02 1.65
CA GLU A 901 28.39 -28.98 2.61
C GLU A 901 27.78 -27.57 2.62
N PHE A 902 26.45 -27.50 2.60
CA PHE A 902 25.68 -26.26 2.61
C PHE A 902 24.43 -26.39 3.50
N ASP A 903 23.96 -25.28 4.06
CA ASP A 903 22.62 -25.11 4.63
C ASP A 903 21.70 -24.41 3.62
N PHE A 904 20.38 -24.57 3.74
CA PHE A 904 19.45 -23.77 2.93
C PHE A 904 19.49 -22.28 3.33
N ASN A 905 19.88 -21.98 4.56
CA ASN A 905 20.10 -20.61 5.04
C ASN A 905 21.28 -19.89 4.36
N ASP A 906 22.21 -20.61 3.71
CA ASP A 906 23.28 -19.99 2.91
C ASP A 906 22.74 -19.34 1.63
N PHE A 907 21.52 -19.72 1.20
CA PHE A 907 20.88 -19.26 -0.02
C PHE A 907 19.58 -18.50 0.22
N PHE A 908 18.80 -18.85 1.23
CA PHE A 908 17.46 -18.30 1.51
C PHE A 908 17.32 -17.84 2.97
N HIS A 909 16.52 -16.82 3.24
CA HIS A 909 16.27 -16.33 4.61
C HIS A 909 15.30 -17.21 5.45
N LEU A 910 15.50 -18.54 5.50
CA LEU A 910 14.56 -19.49 6.12
C LEU A 910 14.37 -19.31 7.64
N ASP A 911 15.45 -19.08 8.39
CA ASP A 911 15.36 -18.80 9.84
C ASP A 911 14.57 -17.49 10.09
N ALA A 912 14.57 -16.53 9.14
CA ALA A 912 13.77 -15.30 9.24
C ALA A 912 12.27 -15.53 9.01
N ILE A 913 11.86 -16.51 8.21
CA ILE A 913 10.44 -16.87 8.03
C ILE A 913 9.78 -17.24 9.37
N SER A 914 10.55 -17.83 10.29
CA SER A 914 10.10 -18.17 11.65
C SER A 914 9.90 -16.95 12.58
N ILE A 915 10.32 -15.76 12.13
CA ILE A 915 10.16 -14.47 12.81
C ILE A 915 9.08 -13.65 12.09
N GLU A 916 9.08 -13.68 10.75
CA GLU A 916 8.17 -12.94 9.88
C GLU A 916 6.74 -13.53 9.87
N HIS A 917 6.57 -14.85 10.01
CA HIS A 917 5.27 -15.51 9.88
C HIS A 917 4.79 -16.19 11.19
N LYS A 918 3.70 -15.69 11.77
CA LYS A 918 3.08 -16.24 12.98
C LYS A 918 2.58 -17.67 12.75
N GLY A 919 2.93 -18.60 13.65
CA GLY A 919 2.48 -20.00 13.53
C GLY A 919 3.17 -20.78 12.39
N PHE A 920 4.31 -20.30 11.90
CA PHE A 920 5.25 -21.12 11.16
C PHE A 920 6.59 -21.18 11.87
N LYS A 921 7.34 -22.27 11.70
CA LYS A 921 8.58 -22.52 12.44
C LYS A 921 9.51 -23.43 11.65
N VAL A 922 10.78 -23.05 11.58
CA VAL A 922 11.87 -23.78 10.95
C VAL A 922 12.94 -24.08 12.00
N ILE A 923 13.50 -25.29 11.99
CA ILE A 923 14.65 -25.68 12.83
C ILE A 923 15.63 -26.54 12.02
N THR A 924 16.91 -26.53 12.39
CA THR A 924 17.90 -27.46 11.82
C THR A 924 17.70 -28.88 12.36
N MET A 925 18.17 -29.88 11.61
CA MET A 925 18.14 -31.28 12.02
C MET A 925 18.78 -31.52 13.40
N GLU A 926 19.92 -30.89 13.70
CA GLU A 926 20.53 -30.98 15.03
C GLU A 926 19.61 -30.43 16.13
N LYS A 927 19.02 -29.23 15.93
CA LYS A 927 18.05 -28.64 16.88
C LYS A 927 16.86 -29.59 17.12
N PHE A 928 16.38 -30.30 16.09
CA PHE A 928 15.32 -31.30 16.21
C PHE A 928 15.77 -32.54 16.99
N LEU A 929 16.88 -33.18 16.59
CA LEU A 929 17.38 -34.40 17.22
C LEU A 929 17.70 -34.18 18.70
N THR A 930 18.37 -33.07 19.05
CA THR A 930 18.70 -32.72 20.44
C THR A 930 17.46 -32.41 21.28
N ARG A 931 16.42 -31.78 20.72
CA ARG A 931 15.24 -31.33 21.48
C ARG A 931 14.11 -32.34 21.55
N VAL A 932 14.05 -33.33 20.66
CA VAL A 932 12.90 -34.24 20.50
C VAL A 932 13.38 -35.70 20.55
N ALA A 933 14.23 -36.11 19.61
CA ALA A 933 14.69 -37.50 19.49
C ALA A 933 15.47 -37.97 20.73
N MET A 934 16.41 -37.16 21.21
CA MET A 934 17.25 -37.47 22.39
C MET A 934 16.50 -37.51 23.73
N LYS A 935 15.22 -37.12 23.77
CA LYS A 935 14.33 -37.32 24.94
C LYS A 935 13.51 -38.61 24.84
N GLY A 936 13.53 -39.31 23.70
CA GLY A 936 12.64 -40.43 23.43
C GLY A 936 11.20 -40.04 23.03
N GLU A 937 10.92 -38.77 22.68
CA GLU A 937 9.60 -38.34 22.20
C GLU A 937 9.16 -39.06 20.90
N LEU A 938 10.12 -39.65 20.17
CA LEU A 938 9.88 -40.42 18.96
C LEU A 938 9.86 -41.93 19.28
N GLN A 939 8.70 -42.40 19.78
CA GLN A 939 8.45 -43.81 20.12
C GLN A 939 9.42 -44.44 21.14
N GLY A 940 10.15 -43.65 21.93
CA GLY A 940 11.20 -44.12 22.83
C GLY A 940 12.50 -44.56 22.14
N MET A 941 12.66 -44.31 20.83
CA MET A 941 13.83 -44.68 20.05
C MET A 941 14.79 -43.51 19.88
N TYR A 942 16.09 -43.75 20.08
CA TYR A 942 17.16 -42.74 20.03
C TYR A 942 17.90 -42.77 18.67
N PRO A 943 18.50 -41.65 18.22
CA PRO A 943 19.31 -41.60 16.99
C PRO A 943 20.50 -42.58 17.03
N PRO A 944 20.99 -43.06 15.86
CA PRO A 944 22.17 -43.91 15.78
C PRO A 944 23.36 -43.28 16.49
N ALA A 945 24.09 -44.09 17.26
CA ALA A 945 25.21 -43.67 18.14
C ALA A 945 24.90 -42.50 19.13
N ASN A 946 23.63 -42.13 19.33
CA ASN A 946 23.20 -40.87 19.97
C ASN A 946 23.72 -39.59 19.27
N GLN A 947 24.02 -39.65 17.97
CA GLN A 947 24.56 -38.53 17.19
C GLN A 947 23.47 -37.53 16.81
N THR A 948 23.66 -36.26 17.16
CA THR A 948 22.77 -35.14 16.79
C THR A 948 23.33 -34.29 15.66
N ASN A 949 24.67 -34.17 15.55
CA ASN A 949 25.37 -33.42 14.52
C ASN A 949 25.69 -34.32 13.32
N TRP A 950 24.79 -34.39 12.35
CA TRP A 950 24.99 -35.14 11.10
C TRP A 950 25.51 -34.23 10.00
N SER A 951 26.74 -34.50 9.56
CA SER A 951 27.34 -33.98 8.32
C SER A 951 27.80 -35.18 7.46
N GLY A 952 28.07 -34.97 6.18
CA GLY A 952 28.42 -36.04 5.26
C GLY A 952 27.26 -37.02 5.01
N ASN A 953 27.57 -38.32 5.03
CA ASN A 953 26.63 -39.38 4.68
C ASN A 953 25.63 -39.67 5.82
N ALA A 954 24.38 -39.25 5.63
CA ALA A 954 23.30 -39.38 6.62
C ALA A 954 22.40 -40.62 6.48
N THR A 955 22.83 -41.70 5.79
CA THR A 955 21.96 -42.90 5.57
C THR A 955 21.34 -43.46 6.86
N GLU A 956 22.10 -43.61 7.95
CA GLU A 956 21.57 -44.15 9.20
C GLU A 956 20.55 -43.22 9.87
N LEU A 957 20.67 -41.90 9.64
CA LEU A 957 19.67 -40.92 10.07
C LEU A 957 18.37 -41.04 9.26
N TRP A 958 18.46 -41.24 7.95
CA TRP A 958 17.28 -41.48 7.11
C TRP A 958 16.58 -42.80 7.47
N ASP A 959 17.35 -43.86 7.74
CA ASP A 959 16.81 -45.11 8.28
C ASP A 959 16.14 -44.90 9.64
N TYR A 960 16.74 -44.13 10.56
CA TYR A 960 16.12 -43.79 11.83
C TYR A 960 14.81 -43.01 11.65
N LEU A 961 14.80 -41.94 10.86
CA LEU A 961 13.62 -41.10 10.65
C LEU A 961 12.48 -41.86 9.94
N ARG A 962 12.79 -42.75 8.98
CA ARG A 962 11.82 -43.64 8.34
C ARG A 962 11.19 -44.66 9.30
N ASN A 963 11.93 -45.08 10.33
CA ASN A 963 11.43 -46.02 11.35
C ASN A 963 10.62 -45.34 12.48
N VAL A 964 10.99 -44.11 12.89
CA VAL A 964 10.32 -43.43 14.02
C VAL A 964 9.20 -42.46 13.62
N GLY A 965 9.17 -41.99 12.37
CA GLY A 965 8.11 -41.15 11.81
C GLY A 965 7.13 -41.91 10.91
N TYR A 966 6.00 -41.28 10.57
CA TYR A 966 5.15 -41.77 9.48
C TYR A 966 5.77 -41.35 8.15
N THR A 967 6.02 -42.33 7.28
CA THR A 967 6.65 -42.12 5.97
C THR A 967 5.61 -42.36 4.88
N PRO A 968 4.94 -41.30 4.34
CA PRO A 968 3.89 -41.48 3.36
C PRO A 968 4.43 -41.87 1.99
N GLU A 969 3.82 -42.86 1.34
CA GLU A 969 4.20 -43.29 -0.02
C GLU A 969 3.47 -42.46 -1.08
N TRP A 970 3.66 -41.13 -1.04
CA TRP A 970 2.98 -40.19 -1.92
C TRP A 970 3.69 -40.05 -3.27
N ASN A 971 3.12 -40.66 -4.31
CA ASN A 971 3.54 -40.43 -5.69
C ASN A 971 2.76 -39.26 -6.32
N GLN A 972 3.47 -38.19 -6.64
CA GLN A 972 2.96 -36.98 -7.31
C GLN A 972 2.31 -37.23 -8.69
N LEU A 973 2.57 -38.36 -9.32
CA LEU A 973 1.97 -38.79 -10.59
C LEU A 973 0.62 -39.51 -10.38
N ASP A 974 0.48 -40.28 -9.30
CA ASP A 974 -0.72 -41.11 -9.04
C ASP A 974 -1.81 -40.34 -8.27
N CYS A 975 -1.42 -39.40 -7.42
CA CYS A 975 -2.32 -38.63 -6.56
C CYS A 975 -1.99 -37.14 -6.46
N ALA A 976 -2.98 -36.36 -6.02
CA ALA A 976 -2.79 -35.00 -5.50
C ALA A 976 -2.93 -35.01 -3.97
N LEU A 977 -2.05 -34.32 -3.25
CA LEU A 977 -2.06 -34.18 -1.80
C LEU A 977 -3.21 -33.26 -1.37
N ALA A 978 -4.28 -33.81 -0.83
CA ALA A 978 -5.48 -33.05 -0.48
C ALA A 978 -5.44 -32.57 0.98
N ILE A 979 -5.37 -31.25 1.18
CA ILE A 979 -5.51 -30.58 2.47
C ILE A 979 -7.01 -30.30 2.72
N PRO A 980 -7.63 -30.84 3.79
CA PRO A 980 -9.02 -30.57 4.13
C PRO A 980 -9.30 -29.10 4.46
N ALA A 981 -10.58 -28.71 4.49
CA ALA A 981 -10.97 -27.35 4.85
C ALA A 981 -10.83 -27.08 6.36
N SER A 982 -10.95 -28.12 7.19
CA SER A 982 -10.81 -28.08 8.65
C SER A 982 -10.37 -29.44 9.19
N THR A 983 -10.07 -29.52 10.49
CA THR A 983 -9.77 -30.78 11.21
C THR A 983 -11.01 -31.66 11.47
N ASP A 984 -12.22 -31.21 11.10
CA ASP A 984 -13.43 -32.02 11.19
C ASP A 984 -13.33 -33.24 10.25
N PRO A 985 -13.53 -34.49 10.74
CA PRO A 985 -13.66 -35.68 9.89
C PRO A 985 -14.64 -35.51 8.72
N GLN A 986 -15.68 -34.67 8.86
CA GLN A 986 -16.62 -34.35 7.79
C GLN A 986 -15.96 -33.65 6.59
N SER A 987 -14.90 -32.86 6.78
CA SER A 987 -14.11 -32.31 5.65
C SER A 987 -13.36 -33.39 4.86
N VAL A 988 -12.98 -34.50 5.50
CA VAL A 988 -12.40 -35.67 4.82
C VAL A 988 -13.49 -36.48 4.11
N VAL A 989 -14.70 -36.59 4.68
CA VAL A 989 -15.87 -37.20 4.02
C VAL A 989 -16.26 -36.41 2.77
N GLU A 990 -16.30 -35.09 2.84
CA GLU A 990 -16.61 -34.20 1.72
C GLU A 990 -15.63 -34.39 0.55
N LEU A 991 -14.30 -34.40 0.83
CA LEU A 991 -13.28 -34.68 -0.18
C LEU A 991 -13.49 -36.05 -0.87
N ASN A 992 -13.76 -37.10 -0.10
CA ASN A 992 -13.98 -38.44 -0.65
C ASN A 992 -15.26 -38.54 -1.49
N SER A 993 -16.37 -37.97 -1.01
CA SER A 993 -17.63 -37.95 -1.75
C SER A 993 -17.55 -37.11 -3.04
N THR A 994 -16.79 -36.02 -3.02
CA THR A 994 -16.52 -35.19 -4.21
C THR A 994 -15.69 -35.97 -5.23
N LEU A 995 -14.57 -36.57 -4.81
CA LEU A 995 -13.74 -37.45 -5.64
C LEU A 995 -14.57 -38.58 -6.27
N GLN A 996 -15.39 -39.26 -5.47
CA GLN A 996 -16.26 -40.32 -5.96
C GLN A 996 -17.21 -39.81 -7.04
N SER A 997 -17.92 -38.69 -6.79
CA SER A 997 -18.89 -38.13 -7.74
C SER A 997 -18.28 -37.68 -9.08
N ILE A 998 -17.00 -37.28 -9.07
CA ILE A 998 -16.24 -36.94 -10.28
C ILE A 998 -15.81 -38.20 -11.05
N MET A 999 -15.48 -39.27 -10.34
CA MET A 999 -14.97 -40.53 -10.94
C MET A 999 -16.08 -41.47 -11.42
N ASP A 1000 -17.25 -41.50 -10.74
CA ASP A 1000 -18.43 -42.25 -11.19
C ASP A 1000 -19.36 -41.44 -12.12
N GLY A 1001 -19.10 -40.14 -12.28
CA GLY A 1001 -19.83 -39.23 -13.16
C GLY A 1001 -21.15 -38.71 -12.60
N SER A 1002 -21.53 -39.07 -11.37
CA SER A 1002 -22.76 -38.58 -10.72
C SER A 1002 -22.75 -37.06 -10.45
N TYR A 1003 -21.57 -36.42 -10.49
CA TYR A 1003 -21.41 -34.96 -10.53
C TYR A 1003 -22.01 -34.30 -11.80
N GLY A 1004 -22.40 -35.08 -12.82
CA GLY A 1004 -23.04 -34.57 -14.03
C GLY A 1004 -22.07 -34.18 -15.16
N LYS A 1005 -20.79 -34.50 -15.01
CA LYS A 1005 -19.73 -34.40 -16.03
C LYS A 1005 -18.98 -35.73 -16.13
N PRO A 1006 -18.42 -36.11 -17.30
CA PRO A 1006 -17.54 -37.28 -17.43
C PRO A 1006 -16.25 -37.11 -16.60
N LYS A 1007 -15.44 -38.16 -16.44
CA LYS A 1007 -14.10 -38.04 -15.84
C LYS A 1007 -13.29 -36.93 -16.56
N PRO A 1008 -12.62 -36.00 -15.85
CA PRO A 1008 -11.81 -34.96 -16.47
C PRO A 1008 -10.64 -35.50 -17.30
N THR A 1009 -10.15 -34.67 -18.22
CA THR A 1009 -8.96 -34.89 -19.05
C THR A 1009 -8.16 -33.60 -19.22
N LEU A 1010 -6.88 -33.69 -19.60
CA LEU A 1010 -6.04 -32.54 -19.97
C LEU A 1010 -6.71 -31.57 -20.98
N GLU A 1011 -7.46 -32.13 -21.93
CA GLU A 1011 -8.05 -31.37 -23.03
C GLU A 1011 -9.23 -30.48 -22.58
N GLU A 1012 -9.90 -30.80 -21.46
CA GLU A 1012 -10.99 -29.98 -20.87
C GLU A 1012 -10.50 -28.61 -20.39
N PHE A 1013 -9.23 -28.51 -19.94
CA PHE A 1013 -8.65 -27.32 -19.30
C PHE A 1013 -7.65 -26.56 -20.17
N ASN A 1014 -7.33 -27.07 -21.36
CA ASN A 1014 -6.34 -26.46 -22.26
C ASN A 1014 -6.83 -25.10 -22.80
N GLY A 1015 -6.24 -24.00 -22.31
CA GLY A 1015 -6.71 -22.64 -22.58
C GLY A 1015 -7.99 -22.25 -21.80
N HIS A 1016 -8.45 -23.10 -20.89
CA HIS A 1016 -9.69 -22.96 -20.13
C HIS A 1016 -9.43 -23.19 -18.62
N PRO A 1017 -8.62 -22.34 -17.97
CA PRO A 1017 -8.26 -22.50 -16.56
C PRO A 1017 -9.47 -22.29 -15.64
N THR A 1018 -9.53 -23.09 -14.58
CA THR A 1018 -10.62 -23.05 -13.60
C THR A 1018 -10.50 -21.80 -12.72
N PRO A 1019 -11.58 -21.02 -12.52
CA PRO A 1019 -11.57 -19.91 -11.58
C PRO A 1019 -11.21 -20.37 -10.16
N VAL A 1020 -10.30 -19.66 -9.48
CA VAL A 1020 -9.82 -20.08 -8.16
C VAL A 1020 -10.93 -20.12 -7.10
N ASN A 1021 -12.01 -19.34 -7.27
CA ASN A 1021 -13.20 -19.37 -6.41
C ASN A 1021 -14.30 -20.34 -6.89
N ALA A 1022 -14.04 -21.20 -7.87
CA ALA A 1022 -14.99 -22.23 -8.31
C ALA A 1022 -15.23 -23.30 -7.24
N SER A 1023 -16.25 -24.13 -7.45
CA SER A 1023 -16.65 -25.18 -6.51
C SER A 1023 -15.49 -26.13 -6.19
N LEU A 1024 -15.56 -26.79 -5.03
CA LEU A 1024 -14.62 -27.85 -4.64
C LEU A 1024 -14.46 -28.88 -5.77
N ALA A 1025 -15.57 -29.26 -6.40
CA ALA A 1025 -15.59 -30.23 -7.47
C ALA A 1025 -14.92 -29.73 -8.77
N GLU A 1026 -15.23 -28.52 -9.26
CA GLU A 1026 -14.59 -28.00 -10.48
C GLU A 1026 -13.07 -27.87 -10.34
N ARG A 1027 -12.58 -27.34 -9.21
CA ARG A 1027 -11.12 -27.26 -8.95
C ARG A 1027 -10.49 -28.63 -8.77
N MET A 1028 -11.23 -29.59 -8.20
CA MET A 1028 -10.78 -30.97 -8.09
C MET A 1028 -10.72 -31.66 -9.46
N ARG A 1029 -11.61 -31.33 -10.41
CA ARG A 1029 -11.53 -31.86 -11.80
C ARG A 1029 -10.23 -31.47 -12.49
N GLU A 1030 -9.86 -30.20 -12.41
CA GLU A 1030 -8.61 -29.69 -13.00
C GLU A 1030 -7.38 -30.39 -12.40
N MET A 1031 -7.28 -30.47 -11.07
CA MET A 1031 -6.18 -31.13 -10.37
C MET A 1031 -6.11 -32.66 -10.64
N LEU A 1032 -7.24 -33.27 -11.04
CA LEU A 1032 -7.37 -34.69 -11.36
C LEU A 1032 -7.40 -35.00 -12.87
N ALA A 1033 -7.11 -34.04 -13.75
CA ALA A 1033 -7.16 -34.22 -15.21
C ALA A 1033 -6.32 -35.41 -15.71
N ASP A 1034 -5.17 -35.68 -15.09
CA ASP A 1034 -4.30 -36.84 -15.37
C ASP A 1034 -4.30 -37.91 -14.25
N ARG A 1035 -5.03 -37.69 -13.15
CA ARG A 1035 -4.93 -38.51 -11.92
C ARG A 1035 -6.20 -39.32 -11.67
N SER A 1036 -6.20 -40.11 -10.59
CA SER A 1036 -7.36 -40.90 -10.16
C SER A 1036 -7.59 -40.92 -8.64
N HIS A 1037 -6.65 -40.43 -7.83
CA HIS A 1037 -6.70 -40.53 -6.37
C HIS A 1037 -6.32 -39.22 -5.68
N LEU A 1038 -6.78 -39.07 -4.43
CA LEU A 1038 -6.31 -38.04 -3.51
C LEU A 1038 -5.47 -38.68 -2.40
N CYS A 1039 -4.31 -38.11 -2.15
CA CYS A 1039 -3.47 -38.39 -1.00
C CYS A 1039 -3.91 -37.45 0.14
N ILE A 1040 -4.99 -37.80 0.85
CA ILE A 1040 -5.63 -36.90 1.81
C ILE A 1040 -4.79 -36.77 3.10
N TYR A 1041 -4.63 -35.55 3.61
CA TYR A 1041 -4.09 -35.27 4.95
C TYR A 1041 -5.15 -35.63 6.01
N ASP A 1042 -5.29 -36.93 6.25
CA ASP A 1042 -6.32 -37.54 7.08
C ASP A 1042 -6.07 -37.40 8.59
N LYS A 1043 -6.94 -38.00 9.41
CA LYS A 1043 -6.81 -37.95 10.87
C LYS A 1043 -5.51 -38.59 11.40
N LEU A 1044 -5.05 -39.70 10.82
CA LEU A 1044 -3.81 -40.37 11.24
C LEU A 1044 -2.60 -39.47 10.97
N LEU A 1045 -2.56 -38.84 9.79
CA LEU A 1045 -1.54 -37.87 9.42
C LEU A 1045 -1.60 -36.58 10.24
N GLN A 1046 -2.81 -36.12 10.63
CA GLN A 1046 -2.97 -34.97 11.52
C GLN A 1046 -2.43 -35.27 12.93
N GLU A 1047 -2.78 -36.41 13.53
CA GLU A 1047 -2.39 -36.78 14.91
C GLU A 1047 -0.90 -37.18 15.04
N THR A 1048 -0.25 -37.58 13.95
CA THR A 1048 1.14 -38.06 13.96
C THR A 1048 2.18 -36.99 14.37
N LYS A 1049 3.03 -37.30 15.36
CA LYS A 1049 4.11 -36.41 15.88
C LYS A 1049 5.16 -36.02 14.83
N LEU A 1050 5.59 -36.96 13.97
CA LEU A 1050 6.59 -36.75 12.92
C LEU A 1050 6.12 -37.34 11.58
N ILE A 1051 6.05 -36.52 10.54
CA ILE A 1051 5.99 -36.98 9.14
C ILE A 1051 7.40 -36.88 8.54
N HIS A 1052 7.82 -37.90 7.80
CA HIS A 1052 9.12 -37.92 7.12
C HIS A 1052 8.97 -38.20 5.62
N LEU A 1053 9.46 -37.28 4.79
CA LEU A 1053 9.39 -37.37 3.33
C LEU A 1053 10.68 -38.02 2.78
N LYS A 1054 10.60 -39.31 2.45
CA LYS A 1054 11.70 -40.08 1.84
C LYS A 1054 11.88 -39.77 0.35
N ILE A 1055 13.09 -39.87 -0.19
CA ILE A 1055 13.39 -39.75 -1.63
C ILE A 1055 13.81 -41.12 -2.19
N GLU A 1056 12.78 -41.92 -2.48
CA GLU A 1056 12.89 -43.11 -3.31
C GLU A 1056 12.31 -42.85 -4.71
N LYS A 1057 12.68 -43.69 -5.68
CA LYS A 1057 12.44 -43.48 -7.13
C LYS A 1057 10.98 -43.11 -7.46
N ASP A 1058 10.03 -43.70 -6.76
CA ASP A 1058 8.61 -43.69 -7.10
C ASP A 1058 7.75 -42.83 -6.13
N VAL A 1059 8.38 -42.13 -5.17
CA VAL A 1059 7.74 -41.18 -4.22
C VAL A 1059 8.46 -39.82 -4.14
N ARG A 1060 9.34 -39.57 -5.10
CA ARG A 1060 10.19 -38.37 -5.20
C ARG A 1060 9.35 -37.13 -5.53
N LEU A 1061 9.23 -36.21 -4.57
CA LEU A 1061 8.51 -34.93 -4.68
C LEU A 1061 9.24 -33.88 -5.54
N LEU A 1062 9.61 -34.24 -6.78
CA LEU A 1062 10.15 -33.30 -7.77
C LEU A 1062 9.02 -32.72 -8.64
N THR A 1063 8.26 -31.78 -8.07
CA THR A 1063 7.21 -31.01 -8.74
C THR A 1063 7.08 -29.64 -8.08
N HIS A 1064 6.35 -28.71 -8.70
CA HIS A 1064 5.96 -27.48 -8.02
C HIS A 1064 4.80 -27.78 -7.08
N PHE A 1065 4.84 -27.23 -5.85
CA PHE A 1065 3.83 -27.48 -4.82
C PHE A 1065 2.38 -27.28 -5.33
N TYR A 1066 2.14 -26.24 -6.13
CA TYR A 1066 0.81 -25.89 -6.66
C TYR A 1066 0.29 -26.86 -7.74
N ALA A 1067 1.12 -27.79 -8.24
CA ALA A 1067 0.74 -28.85 -9.18
C ALA A 1067 0.48 -30.21 -8.49
N PHE A 1068 0.65 -30.28 -7.17
CA PHE A 1068 0.51 -31.50 -6.38
C PHE A 1068 -0.38 -31.31 -5.14
N ILE A 1069 -0.28 -30.18 -4.45
CA ILE A 1069 -1.10 -29.86 -3.28
C ILE A 1069 -2.45 -29.30 -3.74
N PHE A 1070 -3.53 -29.95 -3.32
CA PHE A 1070 -4.91 -29.53 -3.51
C PHE A 1070 -5.49 -29.02 -2.19
N PHE A 1071 -6.02 -27.81 -2.19
CA PHE A 1071 -6.67 -27.23 -1.02
C PHE A 1071 -8.20 -27.28 -1.17
N ALA A 1072 -8.87 -27.92 -0.21
CA ALA A 1072 -10.34 -27.98 -0.20
C ALA A 1072 -10.94 -26.57 -0.13
N ASP A 1073 -10.42 -25.71 0.74
CA ASP A 1073 -10.68 -24.28 0.73
C ASP A 1073 -9.69 -23.54 -0.19
N TRP A 1074 -10.21 -22.94 -1.26
CA TRP A 1074 -9.43 -22.20 -2.25
C TRP A 1074 -8.67 -21.00 -1.68
N ARG A 1075 -9.08 -20.48 -0.53
CA ARG A 1075 -8.38 -19.38 0.13
C ARG A 1075 -6.99 -19.85 0.55
N GLN A 1076 -6.86 -21.06 1.09
CA GLN A 1076 -5.58 -21.64 1.53
C GLN A 1076 -4.57 -21.72 0.37
N ASP A 1077 -5.01 -22.13 -0.83
CA ASP A 1077 -4.18 -22.15 -2.04
C ASP A 1077 -3.59 -20.77 -2.36
N LEU A 1078 -4.40 -19.72 -2.31
CA LEU A 1078 -3.94 -18.34 -2.51
C LEU A 1078 -3.00 -17.85 -1.39
N TRP A 1079 -3.28 -18.19 -0.12
CA TRP A 1079 -2.37 -17.87 0.99
C TRP A 1079 -1.02 -18.57 0.82
N SER A 1080 -0.99 -19.88 0.56
CA SER A 1080 0.27 -20.62 0.35
C SER A 1080 1.07 -20.12 -0.86
N LYS A 1081 0.39 -19.72 -1.95
CA LYS A 1081 1.05 -19.10 -3.12
C LYS A 1081 1.69 -17.75 -2.80
N ARG A 1082 1.07 -16.91 -1.96
CA ARG A 1082 1.66 -15.63 -1.51
C ARG A 1082 2.74 -15.83 -0.46
N PHE A 1083 2.53 -16.73 0.49
CA PHE A 1083 3.52 -17.13 1.51
C PHE A 1083 4.88 -17.47 0.87
N VAL A 1084 4.91 -18.34 -0.14
CA VAL A 1084 6.17 -18.66 -0.87
C VAL A 1084 6.75 -17.45 -1.57
N ARG A 1085 5.94 -16.67 -2.32
CA ARG A 1085 6.39 -15.47 -3.03
C ARG A 1085 7.05 -14.45 -2.09
N ASP A 1086 6.46 -14.25 -0.91
CA ASP A 1086 6.83 -13.13 -0.04
C ASP A 1086 7.93 -13.47 0.98
N HIS A 1087 8.00 -14.74 1.42
CA HIS A 1087 8.92 -15.17 2.48
C HIS A 1087 10.09 -16.00 1.94
N LEU A 1088 9.93 -16.81 0.90
CA LEU A 1088 11.01 -17.60 0.32
C LEU A 1088 11.83 -16.78 -0.69
N ARG A 1089 12.66 -15.90 -0.17
CA ARG A 1089 13.57 -15.03 -0.94
C ARG A 1089 15.04 -15.41 -0.75
N TYR A 1090 15.84 -15.24 -1.80
CA TYR A 1090 17.29 -15.41 -1.73
C TYR A 1090 17.92 -14.39 -0.76
N VAL A 1091 19.08 -14.74 -0.19
CA VAL A 1091 19.84 -13.82 0.67
C VAL A 1091 20.34 -12.58 -0.08
N ASP A 1092 20.44 -11.47 0.63
CA ASP A 1092 20.80 -10.16 0.07
C ASP A 1092 22.12 -10.18 -0.73
N ASP A 1093 23.13 -10.97 -0.33
CA ASP A 1093 24.37 -11.16 -1.11
C ASP A 1093 24.09 -11.62 -2.55
N ILE A 1094 23.24 -12.64 -2.73
CA ILE A 1094 22.91 -13.20 -4.04
C ILE A 1094 22.07 -12.21 -4.85
N MET A 1095 21.10 -11.57 -4.20
CA MET A 1095 20.20 -10.60 -4.83
C MET A 1095 20.94 -9.34 -5.28
N CYS A 1096 21.86 -8.81 -4.47
CA CYS A 1096 22.67 -7.64 -4.79
C CYS A 1096 23.80 -7.95 -5.79
N ALA A 1097 24.38 -9.16 -5.73
CA ALA A 1097 25.27 -9.67 -6.78
C ALA A 1097 24.58 -9.73 -8.14
N ALA A 1098 23.37 -10.31 -8.21
CA ALA A 1098 22.57 -10.31 -9.42
C ALA A 1098 22.20 -8.88 -9.88
N ALA A 1099 21.89 -7.97 -8.95
CA ALA A 1099 21.63 -6.56 -9.26
C ALA A 1099 22.86 -5.86 -9.89
N ARG A 1100 24.09 -6.16 -9.44
CA ARG A 1100 25.34 -5.66 -10.07
C ARG A 1100 25.51 -6.19 -11.50
N VAL A 1101 25.22 -7.47 -11.73
CA VAL A 1101 25.25 -8.06 -13.08
C VAL A 1101 24.20 -7.40 -13.98
N ILE A 1102 22.99 -7.16 -13.49
CA ILE A 1102 21.92 -6.47 -14.25
C ILE A 1102 22.32 -5.03 -14.59
N GLU A 1103 22.92 -4.27 -13.68
CA GLU A 1103 23.45 -2.93 -13.96
C GLU A 1103 24.48 -2.97 -15.10
N ALA A 1104 25.43 -3.93 -15.06
CA ALA A 1104 26.46 -4.06 -16.08
C ALA A 1104 25.95 -4.57 -17.44
N VAL A 1105 24.96 -5.48 -17.46
CA VAL A 1105 24.30 -5.94 -18.70
C VAL A 1105 23.50 -4.79 -19.33
N ARG A 1106 22.74 -4.01 -18.54
CA ARG A 1106 22.01 -2.85 -19.05
C ARG A 1106 22.95 -1.78 -19.59
N ASP A 1107 24.04 -1.50 -18.90
CA ASP A 1107 25.04 -0.54 -19.39
C ASP A 1107 25.85 -1.09 -20.59
N HIS A 1108 25.97 -2.41 -20.76
CA HIS A 1108 26.44 -3.02 -22.01
C HIS A 1108 25.45 -2.78 -23.15
N ALA A 1109 24.16 -3.08 -22.97
CA ALA A 1109 23.11 -2.86 -23.96
C ALA A 1109 22.96 -1.39 -24.40
N LYS A 1110 23.11 -0.44 -23.46
CA LYS A 1110 23.17 1.00 -23.77
C LYS A 1110 24.38 1.37 -24.64
N ARG A 1111 25.53 0.69 -24.47
CA ARG A 1111 26.77 0.94 -25.21
C ARG A 1111 26.83 0.22 -26.56
N SER A 1112 26.21 -0.96 -26.70
CA SER A 1112 26.14 -1.69 -27.97
C SER A 1112 25.30 -0.92 -29.02
N GLY A 1113 24.35 -0.10 -28.56
CA GLY A 1113 23.75 0.99 -29.34
C GLY A 1113 22.73 0.55 -30.41
N LEU A 1114 22.45 -0.76 -30.49
CA LEU A 1114 21.52 -1.37 -31.44
C LEU A 1114 20.04 -1.07 -31.14
N HIS A 1115 19.72 -0.61 -29.92
CA HIS A 1115 18.36 -0.33 -29.43
C HIS A 1115 17.55 0.75 -30.17
N ARG A 1116 18.11 1.39 -31.21
CA ARG A 1116 17.51 2.59 -31.85
C ARG A 1116 16.20 2.36 -32.61
N ASN A 1117 15.80 1.12 -32.87
CA ASN A 1117 14.64 0.76 -33.69
C ASN A 1117 13.61 -0.16 -33.00
N ILE A 1118 13.73 -0.43 -31.69
CA ILE A 1118 12.80 -1.31 -30.95
C ILE A 1118 11.62 -0.47 -30.44
N SER A 1119 10.39 -1.02 -30.49
CA SER A 1119 9.15 -0.29 -30.23
C SER A 1119 8.93 0.08 -28.75
N HIS A 1120 8.30 1.24 -28.53
CA HIS A 1120 8.09 1.95 -27.24
C HIS A 1120 7.23 1.23 -26.16
N GLU A 1121 6.99 -0.07 -26.27
CA GLU A 1121 6.04 -0.79 -25.39
C GLU A 1121 6.64 -1.18 -24.03
N TYR A 1122 7.98 -1.31 -23.95
CA TYR A 1122 8.72 -1.60 -22.71
C TYR A 1122 9.86 -0.59 -22.50
N ASP A 1123 9.52 0.60 -22.00
CA ASP A 1123 10.43 1.73 -21.80
C ASP A 1123 11.36 1.55 -20.57
N VAL A 1124 12.28 0.59 -20.66
CA VAL A 1124 13.34 0.34 -19.66
C VAL A 1124 14.71 0.59 -20.31
N GLU A 1125 15.42 1.63 -19.86
CA GLU A 1125 16.69 2.05 -20.46
C GLU A 1125 17.75 0.94 -20.33
N GLY A 1126 18.12 0.32 -21.47
CA GLY A 1126 19.06 -0.80 -21.53
C GLY A 1126 18.43 -2.18 -21.36
N ALA A 1127 17.13 -2.35 -21.64
CA ALA A 1127 16.48 -3.67 -21.73
C ALA A 1127 17.29 -4.66 -22.59
N TYR A 1128 17.23 -5.96 -22.26
CA TYR A 1128 17.96 -7.02 -22.94
C TYR A 1128 17.13 -8.31 -22.89
N ASP A 1129 17.38 -9.22 -23.84
CA ASP A 1129 16.72 -10.53 -23.87
C ASP A 1129 17.45 -11.54 -22.98
N GLY A 1130 16.73 -12.51 -22.42
CA GLY A 1130 17.29 -13.61 -21.63
C GLY A 1130 17.05 -14.97 -22.27
N MET A 1131 18.05 -15.85 -22.23
CA MET A 1131 17.92 -17.25 -22.65
C MET A 1131 18.67 -18.19 -21.69
N HIS A 1132 18.03 -19.27 -21.25
CA HIS A 1132 18.68 -20.35 -20.50
C HIS A 1132 18.85 -21.58 -21.40
N VAL A 1133 20.08 -22.14 -21.45
CA VAL A 1133 20.42 -23.36 -22.21
C VAL A 1133 21.24 -24.31 -21.35
N ARG A 1134 20.64 -25.43 -20.92
CA ARG A 1134 21.32 -26.52 -20.19
C ARG A 1134 21.76 -27.65 -21.12
N ARG A 1135 23.02 -28.05 -21.04
CA ARG A 1135 23.69 -28.99 -21.96
C ARG A 1135 24.74 -29.91 -21.32
N GLY A 1136 25.38 -29.54 -20.21
CA GLY A 1136 26.59 -30.17 -19.68
C GLY A 1136 26.43 -31.64 -19.29
N ASP A 1137 25.80 -31.91 -18.14
CA ASP A 1137 25.49 -33.28 -17.70
C ASP A 1137 24.16 -33.79 -18.27
N PHE A 1138 23.23 -32.86 -18.52
CA PHE A 1138 21.88 -33.13 -18.98
C PHE A 1138 21.82 -33.91 -20.30
N LEU A 1139 22.72 -33.65 -21.25
CA LEU A 1139 22.78 -34.39 -22.53
C LEU A 1139 23.21 -35.86 -22.38
N LYS A 1140 23.87 -36.23 -21.27
CA LYS A 1140 24.17 -37.64 -20.95
C LYS A 1140 22.95 -38.36 -20.39
N GLN A 1141 22.08 -37.62 -19.68
CA GLN A 1141 20.87 -38.14 -19.03
C GLN A 1141 19.69 -38.22 -20.02
N PHE A 1142 19.57 -37.23 -20.92
CA PHE A 1142 18.48 -37.12 -21.90
C PHE A 1142 19.01 -36.86 -23.33
N PRO A 1143 19.67 -37.82 -23.98
CA PRO A 1143 20.14 -37.64 -25.37
C PRO A 1143 19.07 -37.15 -26.38
N PRO A 1144 17.79 -37.58 -26.33
CA PRO A 1144 16.77 -37.11 -27.28
C PRO A 1144 16.43 -35.61 -27.21
N THR A 1145 16.72 -34.94 -26.09
CA THR A 1145 16.52 -33.49 -25.97
C THR A 1145 17.65 -32.68 -26.60
N GLN A 1146 18.74 -33.31 -27.06
CA GLN A 1146 19.85 -32.62 -27.72
C GLN A 1146 19.39 -31.87 -28.97
N LYS A 1147 19.56 -30.55 -28.95
CA LYS A 1147 19.43 -29.67 -30.12
C LYS A 1147 20.80 -29.14 -30.53
N SER A 1148 20.98 -28.90 -31.82
CA SER A 1148 22.11 -28.12 -32.33
C SER A 1148 21.87 -26.63 -32.06
N ALA A 1149 22.90 -25.81 -32.25
CA ALA A 1149 22.78 -24.37 -32.04
C ALA A 1149 21.76 -23.74 -33.02
N GLU A 1150 21.80 -24.19 -34.27
CA GLU A 1150 20.89 -23.79 -35.34
C GLU A 1150 19.45 -24.14 -34.96
N LYS A 1151 19.22 -25.34 -34.38
CA LYS A 1151 17.88 -25.74 -33.98
C LYS A 1151 17.37 -25.04 -32.72
N LEU A 1152 18.25 -24.56 -31.83
CA LEU A 1152 17.85 -23.64 -30.76
C LEU A 1152 17.47 -22.28 -31.34
N TYR A 1153 18.27 -21.73 -32.26
CA TYR A 1153 17.99 -20.47 -32.95
C TYR A 1153 16.65 -20.51 -33.73
N GLU A 1154 16.37 -21.60 -34.46
CA GLU A 1154 15.07 -21.83 -35.13
C GLU A 1154 13.87 -21.88 -34.16
N LEU A 1155 14.09 -22.31 -32.91
CA LEU A 1155 13.05 -22.44 -31.89
C LEU A 1155 12.88 -21.16 -31.04
N SER A 1156 13.69 -20.14 -31.28
CA SER A 1156 13.64 -18.86 -30.55
C SER A 1156 13.26 -17.64 -31.44
N PRO A 1157 12.16 -17.70 -32.24
CA PRO A 1157 11.80 -16.62 -33.17
C PRO A 1157 11.26 -15.36 -32.48
N MET A 1158 11.01 -15.41 -31.17
CA MET A 1158 10.49 -14.29 -30.37
C MET A 1158 11.62 -13.44 -29.74
N LEU A 1159 12.89 -13.80 -29.93
CA LEU A 1159 14.02 -12.98 -29.49
C LEU A 1159 14.21 -11.77 -30.41
N THR A 1160 14.58 -10.65 -29.82
CA THR A 1160 14.66 -9.32 -30.42
C THR A 1160 15.96 -9.17 -31.19
N LYS A 1161 15.93 -9.42 -32.50
CA LYS A 1161 17.13 -9.28 -33.36
C LYS A 1161 17.75 -7.88 -33.23
N GLY A 1162 19.05 -7.85 -32.95
CA GLY A 1162 19.84 -6.66 -32.64
C GLY A 1162 19.99 -6.38 -31.14
N ALA A 1163 19.20 -6.98 -30.25
CA ALA A 1163 19.35 -6.77 -28.82
C ALA A 1163 20.60 -7.44 -28.24
N THR A 1164 21.03 -6.96 -27.07
CA THR A 1164 21.89 -7.74 -26.17
C THR A 1164 21.10 -8.94 -25.66
N LEU A 1165 21.72 -10.13 -25.70
CA LEU A 1165 21.12 -11.39 -25.28
C LEU A 1165 21.99 -12.02 -24.18
N TYR A 1166 21.47 -12.03 -22.96
CA TYR A 1166 22.08 -12.67 -21.81
C TYR A 1166 21.82 -14.18 -21.82
N VAL A 1167 22.89 -14.98 -21.84
CA VAL A 1167 22.79 -16.44 -21.94
C VAL A 1167 23.27 -17.10 -20.65
N ALA A 1168 22.33 -17.61 -19.86
CA ALA A 1168 22.61 -18.53 -18.75
C ALA A 1168 22.85 -19.94 -19.32
N THR A 1169 24.00 -20.55 -19.03
CA THR A 1169 24.35 -21.86 -19.60
C THR A 1169 25.54 -22.54 -18.90
N ASP A 1170 25.42 -23.86 -18.71
CA ASP A 1170 26.51 -24.76 -18.29
C ASP A 1170 27.42 -25.21 -19.46
N GLU A 1171 27.13 -24.77 -20.69
CA GLU A 1171 27.96 -25.00 -21.88
C GLU A 1171 29.27 -24.20 -21.76
N ARG A 1172 30.36 -24.91 -21.50
CA ARG A 1172 31.70 -24.32 -21.40
C ARG A 1172 32.21 -23.85 -22.76
N ASN A 1173 31.80 -24.49 -23.86
CA ASN A 1173 32.21 -24.06 -25.19
C ASN A 1173 31.31 -22.93 -25.73
N LYS A 1174 31.66 -21.68 -25.41
CA LYS A 1174 30.90 -20.49 -25.84
C LYS A 1174 30.80 -20.30 -27.36
N THR A 1175 31.63 -20.97 -28.18
CA THR A 1175 31.48 -20.97 -29.67
C THR A 1175 30.23 -21.71 -30.14
N PHE A 1176 29.63 -22.57 -29.30
CA PHE A 1176 28.32 -23.18 -29.59
C PHE A 1176 27.26 -22.13 -29.94
N PHE A 1177 27.34 -20.92 -29.37
CA PHE A 1177 26.39 -19.85 -29.63
C PHE A 1177 26.75 -18.94 -30.84
N ASP A 1178 27.74 -19.29 -31.66
CA ASP A 1178 28.18 -18.47 -32.81
C ASP A 1178 27.07 -18.24 -33.87
N VAL A 1179 26.05 -19.11 -33.93
CA VAL A 1179 24.87 -18.87 -34.78
C VAL A 1179 24.04 -17.67 -34.30
N PHE A 1180 23.97 -17.43 -32.99
CA PHE A 1180 23.26 -16.29 -32.40
C PHE A 1180 24.07 -15.00 -32.54
N ARG A 1181 25.41 -15.05 -32.49
CA ARG A 1181 26.31 -13.87 -32.68
C ARG A 1181 26.14 -13.13 -34.01
N LYS A 1182 25.38 -13.67 -34.96
CA LYS A 1182 25.00 -13.01 -36.23
C LYS A 1182 23.93 -11.94 -36.04
N ASP A 1183 23.01 -12.17 -35.10
CA ASP A 1183 21.80 -11.37 -34.89
C ASP A 1183 21.72 -10.76 -33.49
N TYR A 1184 22.52 -11.22 -32.52
CA TYR A 1184 22.45 -10.81 -31.12
C TYR A 1184 23.84 -10.50 -30.52
N ASP A 1185 23.89 -9.51 -29.65
CA ASP A 1185 25.06 -9.13 -28.86
C ASP A 1185 25.12 -10.00 -27.59
N LEU A 1186 25.88 -11.10 -27.65
CA LEU A 1186 25.87 -12.13 -26.60
C LEU A 1186 26.73 -11.75 -25.39
N VAL A 1187 26.16 -11.92 -24.19
CA VAL A 1187 26.87 -11.82 -22.91
C VAL A 1187 26.52 -12.98 -21.99
N PHE A 1188 27.46 -13.38 -21.13
CA PHE A 1188 27.35 -14.51 -20.19
C PHE A 1188 27.68 -14.04 -18.77
N LEU A 1189 27.32 -14.82 -17.74
CA LEU A 1189 27.73 -14.53 -16.35
C LEU A 1189 29.26 -14.43 -16.20
N ASP A 1190 30.01 -15.23 -16.98
CA ASP A 1190 31.47 -15.26 -17.01
C ASP A 1190 32.10 -13.88 -17.27
N ASP A 1191 31.45 -13.06 -18.11
CA ASP A 1191 31.92 -11.70 -18.44
C ASP A 1191 31.82 -10.74 -17.24
N PHE A 1192 30.96 -11.05 -16.26
CA PHE A 1192 30.62 -10.22 -15.10
C PHE A 1192 31.10 -10.77 -13.75
N LEU A 1193 31.78 -11.92 -13.70
CA LEU A 1193 32.29 -12.52 -12.44
C LEU A 1193 33.16 -11.56 -11.60
N HIS A 1194 33.83 -10.61 -12.25
CA HIS A 1194 34.63 -9.57 -11.62
C HIS A 1194 33.81 -8.56 -10.77
N LEU A 1195 32.48 -8.51 -10.95
CA LEU A 1195 31.55 -7.67 -10.19
C LEU A 1195 30.98 -8.39 -8.95
N ILE A 1196 31.24 -9.68 -8.78
CA ILE A 1196 30.76 -10.47 -7.65
C ILE A 1196 31.91 -11.14 -6.86
N PRO A 1197 32.98 -10.40 -6.49
CA PRO A 1197 34.16 -10.95 -5.82
C PRO A 1197 33.91 -11.38 -4.37
N ASP A 1198 32.78 -10.95 -3.82
CA ASP A 1198 32.29 -11.02 -2.45
C ASP A 1198 31.44 -12.26 -2.16
N VAL A 1199 30.61 -12.69 -3.12
CA VAL A 1199 29.90 -13.98 -3.09
C VAL A 1199 30.92 -15.12 -2.89
N SER A 1200 30.64 -16.12 -2.05
CA SER A 1200 31.63 -17.20 -1.80
C SER A 1200 32.05 -17.91 -3.10
N THR A 1201 33.27 -18.47 -3.14
CA THR A 1201 33.76 -19.17 -4.34
C THR A 1201 32.86 -20.36 -4.66
N ASP A 1202 32.45 -21.10 -3.64
CA ASP A 1202 31.61 -22.29 -3.72
C ASP A 1202 30.20 -21.98 -4.25
N VAL A 1203 29.63 -20.82 -3.87
CA VAL A 1203 28.37 -20.32 -4.44
C VAL A 1203 28.59 -19.82 -5.88
N ARG A 1204 29.70 -19.12 -6.17
CA ARG A 1204 30.08 -18.69 -7.53
C ARG A 1204 30.32 -19.83 -8.52
N GLU A 1205 30.79 -20.98 -8.05
CA GLU A 1205 31.01 -22.19 -8.87
C GLU A 1205 29.71 -23.00 -9.04
N THR A 1206 28.76 -22.85 -8.11
CA THR A 1206 27.42 -23.46 -8.17
C THR A 1206 26.42 -22.69 -9.06
N ILE A 1207 26.40 -21.35 -8.99
CA ILE A 1207 25.44 -20.49 -9.74
C ILE A 1207 25.42 -20.77 -11.27
N PRO A 1208 26.55 -20.93 -11.99
CA PRO A 1208 26.54 -21.11 -13.46
C PRO A 1208 25.88 -22.41 -13.98
N ILE A 1209 25.50 -23.33 -13.09
CA ILE A 1209 25.07 -24.71 -13.42
C ILE A 1209 23.60 -24.97 -13.00
N CYS A 1210 22.91 -23.96 -12.46
CA CYS A 1210 21.56 -24.08 -11.89
C CYS A 1210 20.43 -24.00 -12.93
#